data_AF-A0A0A7DNE5-F1
#
_entry.id   AF-A0A0A7DNE5-F1
#
_cell.length_a   1.000
_cell.length_b   1.000
_cell.length_c   1.000
_cell.angle_alpha   90.00
_cell.angle_beta   90.00
_cell.angle_gamma   90.00
#
_symmetry.space_group_name_H-M   'P 1'
#
loop_
_entity.id
_entity.type
_entity.pdbx_description
1 polymer ?
#
loop_
_entity_poly.entity_id
_entity_poly.type
_entity_poly.pdbx_seq_one_letter_code
_entity_poly.pdbx_strand_id
1 'polypeptide(L)'
;MNKNNTKLNARALPSFIDYFNGIYGFAIGIKDIMNMIFKTDTGSNLTLDEILKNQQLLNEISGKLDGVNGSLNDLIAQGNLNTELAKQILKVANEQNQVLNDVNNKLDTINSMLKIYLPKITSMLSDVMKQNYVLSLQIEYLSKQLQEISDKLDIINVNVLINSTLTEITPAYQRMKYVNEKFEELTFATETTLKVKKDSPPADILDELTELTELAKSVTKNDVDGFEFYLNTFHDVMVGNNLFGRSALKTASELIAKENVKTSGSEVGNVYNFLIVLTALQAKAFLTLTTCRKLLGLADIDYTSIMNEHLNKEKEEFRVNILPTLSNTFSNPNYAKAKGSNEDTKMIVEAKPGYVLVGFEMSNDSITVLKAYQAKLKKDYQIDKDSLSEIIYSDTDKLLCPDQSEQIYYTKNIAFPNEYVITKIAFTKKMNSLRYEATANFYDSSTGDIDLNKTKVESSEAEYSMLKASDDEVYMPLGLISETFLNPINGFRLAVDENSRLVTLTCRSYLRETLLATDLNNKETKLIVPPNVFISNIVENGNIEMDTLEPWKANNENANVDYSGGVNGTRALYVHKDGEFSHFIGDKLKSKTEYLIRYIVKGKASIFLKDEKNENYIYEDTNNNLEDYQTITKRFTTGTDSTGVYLIFNSQNGDEAFGENFTISEIRLSEDLLSPELINSDAWVGSQGTWISGNSLTINSNVNGTFRQNLSLESYSTYSMNFNVNGFAKVTVRNSREVLFEKNYPQLSPKDIFEKFTTAANNTGLYVELSRFTSGGAITFRDFSIK
;
A
#
# COMPACT_ATOMS: atom_id res chain seq x y z
N MET A 1 14.97 -25.76 -28.62
CA MET A 1 13.57 -25.37 -28.34
C MET A 1 13.59 -24.39 -27.17
N ASN A 2 13.88 -23.13 -27.46
CA ASN A 2 13.94 -22.04 -26.49
C ASN A 2 12.59 -21.34 -26.45
N LYS A 3 11.85 -21.49 -25.36
CA LYS A 3 10.80 -20.54 -24.98
C LYS A 3 11.50 -19.36 -24.33
N ASN A 4 11.75 -18.31 -25.12
CA ASN A 4 12.03 -16.98 -24.59
C ASN A 4 10.77 -16.49 -23.88
N ASN A 5 10.65 -16.84 -22.60
CA ASN A 5 9.79 -16.17 -21.64
C ASN A 5 10.46 -14.83 -21.29
N THR A 6 10.53 -13.90 -22.24
CA THR A 6 10.63 -12.47 -21.92
C THR A 6 9.22 -11.97 -21.61
N LYS A 7 8.60 -12.55 -20.56
CA LYS A 7 7.54 -11.84 -19.85
C LYS A 7 8.23 -10.63 -19.22
N LEU A 8 7.61 -9.47 -19.31
CA LEU A 8 7.96 -8.30 -18.51
C LEU A 8 8.26 -8.77 -17.09
N ASN A 9 9.55 -8.88 -16.77
CA ASN A 9 10.00 -9.23 -15.44
C ASN A 9 9.46 -8.15 -14.52
N ALA A 10 8.91 -8.60 -13.40
CA ALA A 10 8.51 -7.78 -12.27
C ALA A 10 9.69 -6.90 -11.86
N ARG A 11 9.83 -5.72 -12.48
CA ARG A 11 10.57 -4.63 -11.87
C ARG A 11 9.84 -4.34 -10.57
N ALA A 12 10.57 -4.29 -9.47
CA ALA A 12 10.05 -3.84 -8.20
C ALA A 12 9.18 -2.59 -8.46
N LEU A 13 7.93 -2.62 -7.99
CA LEU A 13 7.08 -1.44 -8.00
C LEU A 13 7.92 -0.27 -7.49
N PRO A 14 7.97 0.87 -8.19
CA PRO A 14 8.84 1.96 -7.78
C PRO A 14 8.60 2.29 -6.31
N SER A 15 9.67 2.24 -5.52
CA SER A 15 9.68 2.43 -4.07
C SER A 15 9.46 3.90 -3.64
N PHE A 16 8.93 4.75 -4.52
CA PHE A 16 8.76 6.16 -4.23
C PHE A 16 7.33 6.46 -3.76
N ILE A 17 7.22 7.03 -2.57
CA ILE A 17 5.98 7.57 -2.01
C ILE A 17 5.59 8.78 -2.87
N ASP A 18 4.57 8.64 -3.73
CA ASP A 18 4.04 9.76 -4.51
C ASP A 18 2.53 9.86 -4.43
N TYR A 19 2.04 10.99 -4.94
CA TYR A 19 0.62 11.22 -5.11
C TYR A 19 0.06 10.47 -6.32
N PHE A 20 -0.93 9.64 -6.06
CA PHE A 20 -1.92 9.24 -7.05
C PHE A 20 -2.95 10.36 -7.19
N ASN A 21 -3.08 10.91 -8.39
CA ASN A 21 -3.85 12.14 -8.64
C ASN A 21 -5.35 11.91 -8.93
N GLY A 22 -5.88 10.74 -8.57
CA GLY A 22 -7.27 10.37 -8.84
C GLY A 22 -7.57 10.11 -10.32
N ILE A 23 -8.83 9.81 -10.62
CA ILE A 23 -9.30 9.60 -12.00
C ILE A 23 -9.20 10.91 -12.78
N TYR A 24 -9.47 12.04 -12.14
CA TYR A 24 -9.35 13.37 -12.73
C TYR A 24 -7.93 13.67 -13.23
N GLY A 25 -6.91 13.47 -12.37
CA GLY A 25 -5.52 13.72 -12.76
C GLY A 25 -5.06 12.79 -13.89
N PHE A 26 -5.47 11.52 -13.83
CA PHE A 26 -5.20 10.55 -14.90
C PHE A 26 -5.83 10.95 -16.23
N ALA A 27 -7.11 11.32 -16.22
CA ALA A 27 -7.85 11.73 -17.42
C ALA A 27 -7.27 13.00 -18.05
N ILE A 28 -6.81 13.96 -17.24
CA ILE A 28 -6.08 15.15 -17.74
C ILE A 28 -4.77 14.75 -18.40
N GLY A 29 -3.97 13.90 -17.75
CA GLY A 29 -2.71 13.42 -18.32
C GLY A 29 -2.91 12.78 -19.70
N ILE A 30 -3.92 11.92 -19.83
CA ILE A 30 -4.28 11.31 -21.12
C ILE A 30 -4.76 12.35 -22.14
N LYS A 31 -5.61 13.30 -21.73
CA LYS A 31 -6.08 14.38 -22.59
C LYS A 31 -4.92 15.22 -23.13
N ASP A 32 -3.92 15.52 -22.31
CA ASP A 32 -2.74 16.29 -22.72
C ASP A 32 -1.89 15.53 -23.75
N ILE A 33 -1.75 14.21 -23.60
CA ILE A 33 -1.10 13.35 -24.59
C ILE A 33 -1.90 13.33 -25.90
N MET A 34 -3.23 13.18 -25.85
CA MET A 34 -4.08 13.22 -27.04
C MET A 34 -3.97 14.56 -27.77
N ASN A 35 -3.96 15.68 -27.04
CA ASN A 35 -3.76 17.01 -27.61
C ASN A 35 -2.38 17.17 -28.28
N MET A 36 -1.33 16.56 -27.71
CA MET A 36 0.00 16.51 -28.31
C MET A 36 0.00 15.72 -29.61
N ILE A 37 -0.68 14.56 -29.65
CA ILE A 37 -0.86 13.75 -30.86
C ILE A 37 -1.57 14.55 -31.95
N PHE A 38 -2.68 15.24 -31.64
CA PHE A 38 -3.40 16.06 -32.62
C PHE A 38 -2.55 17.18 -33.22
N LYS A 39 -1.71 17.83 -32.39
CA LYS A 39 -0.81 18.90 -32.83
C LYS A 39 0.39 18.40 -33.65
N THR A 40 0.61 17.09 -33.73
CA THR A 40 1.68 16.51 -34.55
C THR A 40 1.31 16.61 -36.03
N ASP A 41 1.95 17.55 -36.74
CA ASP A 41 1.79 17.69 -38.18
C ASP A 41 2.69 16.70 -38.93
N THR A 42 2.06 15.82 -39.69
CA THR A 42 2.69 14.77 -40.51
C THR A 42 2.86 15.19 -41.97
N GLY A 43 2.42 16.39 -42.37
CA GLY A 43 2.72 17.02 -43.66
C GLY A 43 2.00 16.46 -44.90
N SER A 44 1.04 15.55 -44.75
CA SER A 44 0.29 14.94 -45.87
C SER A 44 -1.16 14.64 -45.53
N ASN A 45 -2.05 14.74 -46.52
CA ASN A 45 -3.46 14.32 -46.45
C ASN A 45 -3.68 12.88 -46.93
N LEU A 46 -2.61 12.16 -47.32
CA LEU A 46 -2.69 10.77 -47.77
C LEU A 46 -2.48 9.82 -46.60
N THR A 47 -3.20 8.70 -46.61
CA THR A 47 -3.02 7.66 -45.58
C THR A 47 -1.69 6.93 -45.78
N LEU A 48 -1.11 6.41 -44.70
CA LEU A 48 0.16 5.69 -44.76
C LEU A 48 0.09 4.48 -45.73
N ASP A 49 -1.06 3.82 -45.79
CA ASP A 49 -1.28 2.67 -46.68
C ASP A 49 -1.30 3.08 -48.17
N GLU A 50 -1.87 4.23 -48.50
CA GLU A 50 -1.82 4.80 -49.85
C GLU A 50 -0.40 5.22 -50.24
N ILE A 51 0.35 5.81 -49.30
CA ILE A 51 1.74 6.22 -49.52
C ILE A 51 2.61 4.99 -49.81
N LEU A 52 2.50 3.94 -49.00
CA LEU A 52 3.31 2.71 -49.14
C LEU A 52 2.98 1.92 -50.40
N LYS A 53 1.68 1.74 -50.71
CA LYS A 53 1.25 1.05 -51.94
C LYS A 53 1.71 1.79 -53.20
N ASN A 54 1.61 3.11 -53.19
CA ASN A 54 2.07 3.93 -54.32
C ASN A 54 3.60 3.92 -54.43
N GLN A 55 4.34 3.88 -53.31
CA GLN A 55 5.80 3.79 -53.34
C GLN A 55 6.27 2.48 -54.00
N GLN A 56 5.71 1.33 -53.60
CA GLN A 56 6.08 0.03 -54.17
C GLN A 56 5.73 -0.03 -55.67
N LEU A 57 4.52 0.38 -56.04
CA LEU A 57 4.08 0.43 -57.43
C LEU A 57 4.98 1.33 -58.29
N LEU A 58 5.31 2.53 -57.80
CA LEU A 58 6.13 3.49 -58.54
C LEU A 58 7.60 3.05 -58.62
N ASN A 59 8.13 2.38 -57.59
CA ASN A 59 9.47 1.76 -57.64
C ASN A 59 9.53 0.66 -58.70
N GLU A 60 8.54 -0.22 -58.77
CA GLU A 60 8.48 -1.27 -59.79
C GLU A 60 8.36 -0.69 -61.21
N ILE A 61 7.52 0.33 -61.40
CA ILE A 61 7.35 1.01 -62.70
C ILE A 61 8.64 1.73 -63.09
N SER A 62 9.27 2.46 -62.15
CA SER A 62 10.53 3.17 -62.38
C SER A 62 11.63 2.20 -62.80
N GLY A 63 11.87 1.13 -62.04
CA GLY A 63 12.92 0.15 -62.35
C GLY A 63 12.72 -0.56 -63.70
N LYS A 64 11.46 -0.87 -64.06
CA LYS A 64 11.15 -1.47 -65.37
C LYS A 64 11.35 -0.47 -66.51
N LEU A 65 10.90 0.78 -66.35
CA LEU A 65 11.04 1.82 -67.38
C LEU A 65 12.49 2.26 -67.56
N ASP A 66 13.27 2.33 -66.48
CA ASP A 66 14.70 2.68 -66.52
C ASP A 66 15.49 1.64 -67.33
N GLY A 67 15.23 0.34 -67.14
CA GLY A 67 15.84 -0.72 -67.93
C GLY A 67 15.49 -0.68 -69.43
N VAL A 68 14.24 -0.33 -69.76
CA VAL A 68 13.81 -0.18 -71.17
C VAL A 68 14.45 1.06 -71.81
N ASN A 69 14.51 2.17 -71.06
CA ASN A 69 15.09 3.42 -71.51
C ASN A 69 16.61 3.30 -71.73
N GLY A 70 17.33 2.63 -70.84
CA GLY A 70 18.74 2.28 -71.02
C GLY A 70 18.96 1.44 -72.29
N SER A 71 18.13 0.42 -72.51
CA SER A 71 18.20 -0.44 -73.70
C SER A 71 17.93 0.34 -75.00
N LEU A 72 16.99 1.28 -74.99
CA LEU A 72 16.69 2.14 -76.14
C LEU A 72 17.82 3.14 -76.42
N ASN A 73 18.41 3.72 -75.37
CA ASN A 73 19.54 4.64 -75.50
C ASN A 73 20.78 3.91 -76.07
N ASP A 74 21.04 2.68 -75.64
CA ASP A 74 22.12 1.85 -76.18
C ASP A 74 21.87 1.50 -77.65
N LEU A 75 20.62 1.16 -78.02
CA LEU A 75 20.24 0.87 -79.40
C LEU A 75 20.43 2.09 -80.32
N ILE A 76 20.11 3.29 -79.83
CA ILE A 76 20.35 4.56 -80.55
C ILE A 76 21.85 4.83 -80.66
N ALA A 77 22.61 4.62 -79.58
CA ALA A 77 24.06 4.90 -79.52
C ALA A 77 24.90 3.94 -80.35
N GLN A 78 24.43 2.71 -80.61
CA GLN A 78 25.10 1.72 -81.47
C GLN A 78 25.16 2.12 -82.96
N GLY A 79 24.45 3.17 -83.39
CA GLY A 79 24.73 3.90 -84.64
C GLY A 79 24.40 3.18 -85.96
N ASN A 80 23.96 1.93 -85.94
CA ASN A 80 23.72 1.11 -87.14
C ASN A 80 22.27 1.20 -87.71
N LEU A 81 21.50 2.22 -87.32
CA LEU A 81 20.09 2.41 -87.72
C LEU A 81 19.95 3.36 -88.91
N ASN A 82 18.95 3.14 -89.78
CA ASN A 82 18.61 4.11 -90.81
C ASN A 82 18.03 5.39 -90.18
N THR A 83 18.17 6.54 -90.87
CA THR A 83 17.84 7.87 -90.33
C THR A 83 16.37 8.08 -89.98
N GLU A 84 15.43 7.42 -90.66
CA GLU A 84 13.99 7.56 -90.41
C GLU A 84 13.56 6.72 -89.20
N LEU A 85 14.06 5.50 -89.10
CA LEU A 85 13.83 4.57 -87.99
C LEU A 85 14.47 5.11 -86.71
N ALA A 86 15.67 5.69 -86.80
CA ALA A 86 16.34 6.34 -85.66
C ALA A 86 15.51 7.51 -85.10
N LYS A 87 14.88 8.33 -85.95
CA LYS A 87 13.98 9.41 -85.50
C LYS A 87 12.74 8.90 -84.78
N GLN A 88 12.13 7.80 -85.26
CA GLN A 88 10.98 7.21 -84.58
C GLN A 88 11.37 6.57 -83.24
N ILE A 89 12.51 5.87 -83.18
CA ILE A 89 13.04 5.30 -81.93
C ILE A 89 13.39 6.42 -80.93
N LEU A 90 13.99 7.53 -81.38
CA LEU A 90 14.22 8.72 -80.55
C LEU A 90 12.92 9.31 -79.99
N LYS A 91 11.84 9.33 -80.78
CA LYS A 91 10.55 9.82 -80.31
C LYS A 91 9.96 8.92 -79.22
N VAL A 92 10.04 7.60 -79.40
CA VAL A 92 9.63 6.62 -78.37
C VAL A 92 10.49 6.73 -77.11
N ALA A 93 11.80 6.90 -77.25
CA ALA A 93 12.70 7.10 -76.12
C ALA A 93 12.41 8.41 -75.36
N ASN A 94 12.04 9.48 -76.06
CA ASN A 94 11.62 10.74 -75.44
C ASN A 94 10.28 10.63 -74.69
N GLU A 95 9.29 9.94 -75.27
CA GLU A 95 7.99 9.69 -74.62
C GLU A 95 8.17 8.79 -73.38
N GLN A 96 9.01 7.75 -73.46
CA GLN A 96 9.34 6.93 -72.30
C GLN A 96 10.13 7.69 -71.22
N ASN A 97 11.07 8.56 -71.61
CA ASN A 97 11.76 9.45 -70.67
C ASN A 97 10.80 10.39 -69.95
N GLN A 98 9.78 10.94 -70.65
CA GLN A 98 8.76 11.76 -70.01
C GLN A 98 7.97 10.96 -68.96
N VAL A 99 7.52 9.75 -69.30
CA VAL A 99 6.80 8.89 -68.34
C VAL A 99 7.68 8.51 -67.15
N LEU A 100 8.95 8.14 -67.38
CA LEU A 100 9.90 7.82 -66.32
C LEU A 100 10.16 9.03 -65.41
N ASN A 101 10.31 10.23 -65.97
CA ASN A 101 10.45 11.46 -65.19
C ASN A 101 9.20 11.77 -64.35
N ASP A 102 8.00 11.60 -64.90
CA ASP A 102 6.76 11.78 -64.14
C ASP A 102 6.61 10.75 -63.00
N VAL A 103 7.01 9.50 -63.25
CA VAL A 103 7.05 8.44 -62.23
C VAL A 103 8.07 8.76 -61.13
N ASN A 104 9.29 9.16 -61.51
CA ASN A 104 10.34 9.52 -60.57
C ASN A 104 9.97 10.76 -59.76
N ASN A 105 9.36 11.79 -60.35
CA ASN A 105 8.86 12.96 -59.63
C ASN A 105 7.81 12.58 -58.57
N LYS A 106 6.88 11.67 -58.89
CA LYS A 106 5.90 11.16 -57.93
C LYS A 106 6.54 10.34 -56.82
N LEU A 107 7.51 9.49 -57.17
CA LEU A 107 8.27 8.68 -56.21
C LEU A 107 9.13 9.55 -55.27
N ASP A 108 9.78 10.58 -55.78
CA ASP A 108 10.56 11.55 -55.00
C ASP A 108 9.66 12.37 -54.06
N THR A 109 8.45 12.70 -54.49
CA THR A 109 7.44 13.34 -53.64
C THR A 109 7.05 12.41 -52.48
N ILE A 110 6.79 11.12 -52.76
CA ILE A 110 6.48 10.10 -51.75
C ILE A 110 7.64 9.88 -50.78
N ASN A 111 8.86 9.75 -51.28
CA ASN A 111 10.06 9.58 -50.45
C ASN A 111 10.32 10.83 -49.59
N SER A 112 10.06 12.02 -50.10
CA SER A 112 10.15 13.27 -49.35
C SER A 112 9.06 13.36 -48.26
N MET A 113 7.84 12.91 -48.55
CA MET A 113 6.77 12.78 -47.56
C MET A 113 7.15 11.79 -46.46
N LEU A 114 7.69 10.61 -46.78
CA LEU A 114 8.14 9.62 -45.80
C LEU A 114 9.29 10.14 -44.91
N LYS A 115 10.21 10.94 -45.47
CA LYS A 115 11.29 11.61 -44.71
C LYS A 115 10.77 12.66 -43.72
N ILE A 116 9.56 13.18 -43.90
CA ILE A 116 8.91 14.09 -42.95
C ILE A 116 8.04 13.31 -41.97
N TYR A 117 7.27 12.36 -42.48
CA TYR A 117 6.31 11.54 -41.75
C TYR A 117 6.99 10.71 -40.64
N LEU A 118 8.02 9.95 -41.00
CA LEU A 118 8.64 8.99 -40.08
C LEU A 118 9.26 9.67 -38.85
N PRO A 119 10.11 10.72 -38.97
CA PRO A 119 10.65 11.39 -37.79
C PRO A 119 9.59 12.00 -36.86
N LYS A 120 8.48 12.49 -37.42
CA LYS A 120 7.38 13.05 -36.63
C LYS A 120 6.63 11.98 -35.86
N ILE A 121 6.31 10.87 -36.51
CA ILE A 121 5.64 9.73 -35.87
C ILE A 121 6.53 9.09 -34.81
N THR A 122 7.82 8.87 -35.09
CA THR A 122 8.71 8.23 -34.11
C THR A 122 8.93 9.11 -32.89
N SER A 123 9.08 10.43 -33.06
CA SER A 123 9.12 11.38 -31.94
C SER A 123 7.81 11.36 -31.14
N MET A 124 6.66 11.38 -31.83
CA MET A 124 5.35 11.33 -31.18
C MET A 124 5.19 10.02 -30.37
N LEU A 125 5.55 8.87 -30.94
CA LEU A 125 5.48 7.57 -30.24
C LEU A 125 6.41 7.53 -29.02
N SER A 126 7.63 8.09 -29.12
CA SER A 126 8.56 8.23 -28.00
C SER A 126 7.95 9.04 -26.85
N ASP A 127 7.30 10.16 -27.17
CA ASP A 127 6.67 11.04 -26.18
C ASP A 127 5.40 10.42 -25.57
N VAL A 128 4.58 9.74 -26.38
CA VAL A 128 3.45 8.94 -25.89
C VAL A 128 3.93 7.85 -24.93
N MET A 129 4.97 7.10 -25.29
CA MET A 129 5.51 6.02 -24.46
C MET A 129 6.02 6.55 -23.11
N LYS A 130 6.81 7.63 -23.10
CA LYS A 130 7.36 8.20 -21.85
C LYS A 130 6.25 8.69 -20.92
N GLN A 131 5.26 9.39 -21.45
CA GLN A 131 4.15 9.91 -20.64
C GLN A 131 3.20 8.79 -20.18
N ASN A 132 2.91 7.81 -21.05
CA ASN A 132 2.10 6.66 -20.69
C ASN A 132 2.79 5.76 -19.66
N TYR A 133 4.13 5.64 -19.68
CA TYR A 133 4.86 4.86 -18.68
C TYR A 133 4.68 5.40 -17.26
N VAL A 134 4.75 6.72 -17.06
CA VAL A 134 4.51 7.37 -15.75
C VAL A 134 3.09 7.06 -15.26
N LEU A 135 2.12 7.12 -16.16
CA LEU A 135 0.72 6.82 -15.89
C LEU A 135 0.48 5.32 -15.61
N SER A 136 1.16 4.41 -16.33
CA SER A 136 1.13 2.96 -16.11
C SER A 136 1.63 2.59 -14.72
N LEU A 137 2.73 3.18 -14.26
CA LEU A 137 3.29 2.92 -12.93
C LEU A 137 2.30 3.24 -11.80
N GLN A 138 1.51 4.32 -11.95
CA GLN A 138 0.50 4.70 -10.97
C GLN A 138 -0.65 3.69 -10.84
N ILE A 139 -0.96 2.93 -11.89
CA ILE A 139 -2.09 1.98 -11.94
C ILE A 139 -1.65 0.54 -11.68
N GLU A 140 -0.39 0.19 -11.95
CA GLU A 140 0.10 -1.18 -11.77
C GLU A 140 -0.06 -1.65 -10.32
N TYR A 141 0.24 -0.78 -9.35
CA TYR A 141 0.04 -1.06 -7.94
C TYR A 141 -1.45 -1.36 -7.63
N LEU A 142 -2.34 -0.52 -8.13
CA LEU A 142 -3.79 -0.63 -7.93
C LEU A 142 -4.37 -1.91 -8.56
N SER A 143 -3.82 -2.31 -9.70
CA SER A 143 -4.18 -3.56 -10.38
C SER A 143 -3.79 -4.80 -9.58
N LYS A 144 -2.64 -4.77 -8.88
CA LYS A 144 -2.21 -5.85 -7.97
C LYS A 144 -3.15 -5.96 -6.77
N GLN A 145 -3.52 -4.84 -6.14
CA GLN A 145 -4.52 -4.84 -5.07
C GLN A 145 -5.87 -5.40 -5.55
N LEU A 146 -6.31 -5.04 -6.76
CA LEU A 146 -7.55 -5.57 -7.29
C LEU A 146 -7.47 -7.08 -7.60
N GLN A 147 -6.30 -7.58 -8.01
CA GLN A 147 -6.08 -9.02 -8.18
C GLN A 147 -6.18 -9.75 -6.84
N GLU A 148 -5.64 -9.21 -5.74
CA GLU A 148 -5.79 -9.81 -4.41
C GLU A 148 -7.25 -9.92 -3.96
N ILE A 149 -8.08 -8.92 -4.30
CA ILE A 149 -9.54 -8.97 -4.08
C ILE A 149 -10.13 -10.10 -4.94
N SER A 150 -9.76 -10.16 -6.22
CA SER A 150 -10.25 -11.19 -7.14
C SER A 150 -9.91 -12.60 -6.69
N ASP A 151 -8.71 -12.84 -6.17
CA ASP A 151 -8.25 -14.15 -5.71
C ASP A 151 -9.03 -14.63 -4.47
N LYS A 152 -9.62 -13.70 -3.71
CA LYS A 152 -10.44 -13.96 -2.52
C LYS A 152 -11.94 -14.03 -2.80
N LEU A 153 -12.36 -13.85 -4.06
CA LEU A 153 -13.77 -13.93 -4.45
C LEU A 153 -14.16 -15.36 -4.85
N ASP A 154 -14.97 -16.01 -4.02
CA ASP A 154 -15.67 -17.24 -4.39
C ASP A 154 -16.88 -16.92 -5.29
N ILE A 155 -16.75 -17.18 -6.61
CA ILE A 155 -17.78 -16.86 -7.62
C ILE A 155 -18.83 -17.99 -7.76
N ILE A 156 -18.71 -19.10 -7.03
CA ILE A 156 -19.46 -20.34 -7.30
C ILE A 156 -20.98 -20.23 -7.01
N ASN A 157 -21.42 -19.31 -6.13
CA ASN A 157 -22.84 -19.11 -5.81
C ASN A 157 -23.27 -17.66 -5.97
N VAL A 158 -23.44 -17.25 -7.23
CA VAL A 158 -23.59 -15.85 -7.61
C VAL A 158 -24.88 -15.63 -8.41
N ASN A 159 -25.60 -14.56 -8.07
CA ASN A 159 -26.91 -14.22 -8.62
C ASN A 159 -26.86 -13.97 -10.15
N VAL A 160 -28.00 -14.14 -10.82
CA VAL A 160 -28.16 -13.91 -12.27
C VAL A 160 -27.65 -12.53 -12.71
N LEU A 161 -27.89 -11.48 -11.91
CA LEU A 161 -27.45 -10.11 -12.20
C LEU A 161 -25.93 -9.94 -12.22
N ILE A 162 -25.19 -10.70 -11.41
CA ILE A 162 -23.73 -10.64 -11.39
C ILE A 162 -23.19 -11.40 -12.60
N ASN A 163 -23.74 -12.59 -12.87
CA ASN A 163 -23.38 -13.37 -14.06
C ASN A 163 -23.67 -12.63 -15.36
N SER A 164 -24.77 -11.87 -15.44
CA SER A 164 -25.07 -11.06 -16.63
C SER A 164 -24.04 -9.95 -16.82
N THR A 165 -23.71 -9.19 -15.76
CA THR A 165 -22.67 -8.15 -15.88
C THR A 165 -21.29 -8.71 -16.25
N LEU A 166 -20.90 -9.87 -15.71
CA LEU A 166 -19.65 -10.53 -16.10
C LEU A 166 -19.67 -10.96 -17.57
N THR A 167 -20.78 -11.52 -18.03
CA THR A 167 -20.95 -11.94 -19.44
C THR A 167 -20.90 -10.74 -20.39
N GLU A 168 -21.48 -9.61 -19.99
CA GLU A 168 -21.55 -8.39 -20.80
C GLU A 168 -20.20 -7.64 -20.82
N ILE A 169 -19.49 -7.53 -19.70
CA ILE A 169 -18.25 -6.72 -19.62
C ILE A 169 -17.00 -7.47 -20.11
N THR A 170 -16.95 -8.80 -19.93
CA THR A 170 -15.71 -9.58 -20.16
C THR A 170 -15.16 -9.46 -21.59
N PRO A 171 -15.97 -9.56 -22.67
CA PRO A 171 -15.44 -9.44 -24.02
C PRO A 171 -14.78 -8.08 -24.29
N ALA A 172 -15.43 -7.00 -23.85
CA ALA A 172 -14.91 -5.65 -24.02
C ALA A 172 -13.66 -5.40 -23.17
N TYR A 173 -13.66 -5.85 -21.91
CA TYR A 173 -12.50 -5.78 -21.02
C TYR A 173 -11.29 -6.50 -21.62
N GLN A 174 -11.45 -7.75 -22.08
CA GLN A 174 -10.37 -8.54 -22.68
C GLN A 174 -9.81 -7.87 -23.95
N ARG A 175 -10.70 -7.35 -24.82
CA ARG A 175 -10.29 -6.68 -26.06
C ARG A 175 -9.51 -5.40 -25.78
N MET A 176 -10.00 -4.54 -24.89
CA MET A 176 -9.31 -3.30 -24.53
C MET A 176 -7.98 -3.57 -23.82
N LYS A 177 -7.96 -4.51 -22.87
CA LYS A 177 -6.73 -4.87 -22.15
C LYS A 177 -5.66 -5.36 -23.13
N TYR A 178 -6.01 -6.32 -23.99
CA TYR A 178 -5.10 -6.86 -25.00
C TYR A 178 -4.58 -5.78 -25.94
N VAL A 179 -5.46 -4.91 -26.47
CA VAL A 179 -5.06 -3.85 -27.40
C VAL A 179 -4.12 -2.85 -26.74
N ASN A 180 -4.41 -2.42 -25.50
CA ASN A 180 -3.55 -1.49 -24.77
C ASN A 180 -2.18 -2.10 -24.46
N GLU A 181 -2.15 -3.33 -23.92
CA GLU A 181 -0.89 -4.03 -23.62
C GLU A 181 -0.07 -4.26 -24.89
N LYS A 182 -0.71 -4.69 -26.00
CA LYS A 182 -0.02 -4.94 -27.26
C LYS A 182 0.50 -3.65 -27.90
N PHE A 183 -0.24 -2.55 -27.79
CA PHE A 183 0.20 -1.24 -28.26
C PHE A 183 1.42 -0.75 -27.45
N GLU A 184 1.40 -0.88 -26.13
CA GLU A 184 2.53 -0.50 -25.26
C GLU A 184 3.78 -1.34 -25.55
N GLU A 185 3.62 -2.66 -25.73
CA GLU A 185 4.72 -3.57 -26.13
C GLU A 185 5.36 -3.15 -27.46
N LEU A 186 4.52 -2.94 -28.49
CA LEU A 186 5.01 -2.61 -29.83
C LEU A 186 5.66 -1.22 -29.86
N THR A 187 5.06 -0.21 -29.23
CA THR A 187 5.65 1.14 -29.18
C THR A 187 6.99 1.17 -28.44
N PHE A 188 7.14 0.38 -27.37
CA PHE A 188 8.41 0.22 -26.67
C PHE A 188 9.48 -0.47 -27.53
N ALA A 189 9.10 -1.55 -28.23
CA ALA A 189 9.99 -2.27 -29.13
C ALA A 189 10.47 -1.37 -30.28
N THR A 190 9.57 -0.58 -30.87
CA THR A 190 9.90 0.38 -31.91
C THR A 190 10.86 1.46 -31.39
N GLU A 191 10.59 2.10 -30.25
CA GLU A 191 11.48 3.13 -29.68
C GLU A 191 12.91 2.60 -29.41
N THR A 192 13.00 1.39 -28.86
CA THR A 192 14.30 0.77 -28.53
C THR A 192 15.12 0.50 -29.79
N THR A 193 14.46 0.06 -30.86
CA THR A 193 15.12 -0.30 -32.12
C THR A 193 15.49 0.95 -32.94
N LEU A 194 14.61 1.95 -32.97
CA LEU A 194 14.84 3.23 -33.65
C LEU A 194 15.98 4.05 -33.05
N LYS A 195 16.24 3.95 -31.75
CA LYS A 195 17.42 4.56 -31.11
C LYS A 195 18.74 4.01 -31.68
N VAL A 196 18.75 2.73 -32.08
CA VAL A 196 19.92 2.06 -32.64
C VAL A 196 20.07 2.35 -34.14
N LYS A 197 18.96 2.61 -34.85
CA LYS A 197 18.89 2.79 -36.31
C LYS A 197 18.61 4.21 -36.78
N LYS A 198 19.05 5.21 -36.01
CA LYS A 198 18.69 6.63 -36.22
C LYS A 198 19.07 7.19 -37.61
N ASP A 199 20.05 6.60 -38.29
CA ASP A 199 20.53 6.97 -39.62
C ASP A 199 20.16 5.95 -40.73
N SER A 200 19.29 4.98 -40.43
CA SER A 200 18.88 3.96 -41.40
C SER A 200 17.92 4.50 -42.47
N PRO A 201 17.90 3.88 -43.67
CA PRO A 201 16.94 4.21 -44.71
C PRO A 201 15.48 4.12 -44.21
N PRO A 202 14.55 4.93 -44.76
CA PRO A 202 13.13 4.90 -44.42
C PRO A 202 12.47 3.50 -44.49
N ALA A 203 12.95 2.63 -45.38
CA ALA A 203 12.44 1.27 -45.55
C ALA A 203 12.70 0.38 -44.32
N ASP A 204 13.88 0.45 -43.72
CA ASP A 204 14.24 -0.35 -42.54
C ASP A 204 13.43 0.08 -41.30
N ILE A 205 13.10 1.37 -41.22
CA ILE A 205 12.24 1.97 -40.18
C ILE A 205 10.78 1.56 -40.39
N LEU A 206 10.33 1.46 -41.64
CA LEU A 206 8.98 1.02 -41.99
C LEU A 206 8.75 -0.45 -41.68
N ASP A 207 9.74 -1.31 -41.94
CA ASP A 207 9.66 -2.73 -41.59
C ASP A 207 9.45 -2.91 -40.08
N GLU A 208 10.12 -2.12 -39.25
CA GLU A 208 9.96 -2.11 -37.78
C GLU A 208 8.62 -1.56 -37.29
N LEU A 209 7.96 -0.72 -38.10
CA LEU A 209 6.63 -0.18 -37.81
C LEU A 209 5.51 -1.09 -38.31
N THR A 210 5.80 -2.13 -39.10
CA THR A 210 4.78 -2.98 -39.73
C THR A 210 3.78 -3.54 -38.73
N GLU A 211 4.26 -4.19 -37.66
CA GLU A 211 3.38 -4.76 -36.63
C GLU A 211 2.50 -3.70 -35.95
N LEU A 212 3.06 -2.51 -35.68
CA LEU A 212 2.32 -1.40 -35.09
C LEU A 212 1.26 -0.84 -36.05
N THR A 213 1.57 -0.78 -37.35
CA THR A 213 0.60 -0.35 -38.38
C THR A 213 -0.49 -1.39 -38.61
N GLU A 214 -0.19 -2.68 -38.53
CA GLU A 214 -1.18 -3.76 -38.59
C GLU A 214 -2.14 -3.71 -37.39
N LEU A 215 -1.60 -3.51 -36.19
CA LEU A 215 -2.41 -3.28 -35.00
C LEU A 215 -3.30 -2.04 -35.20
N ALA A 216 -2.74 -0.93 -35.69
CA ALA A 216 -3.52 0.29 -35.93
C ALA A 216 -4.65 0.08 -36.94
N LYS A 217 -4.42 -0.68 -38.03
CA LYS A 217 -5.46 -1.03 -39.01
C LYS A 217 -6.56 -1.87 -38.37
N SER A 218 -6.19 -2.81 -37.49
CA SER A 218 -7.15 -3.63 -36.74
C SER A 218 -8.00 -2.82 -35.77
N VAL A 219 -7.38 -1.87 -35.05
CA VAL A 219 -8.05 -1.01 -34.06
C VAL A 219 -9.00 -0.01 -34.72
N THR A 220 -8.63 0.54 -35.88
CA THR A 220 -9.39 1.60 -36.57
C THR A 220 -10.33 1.09 -37.66
N LYS A 221 -10.50 -0.23 -37.76
CA LYS A 221 -11.36 -0.84 -38.77
C LYS A 221 -12.83 -0.51 -38.50
N ASN A 222 -13.52 -0.04 -39.53
CA ASN A 222 -14.94 0.30 -39.49
C ASN A 222 -15.82 -0.96 -39.65
N ASP A 223 -15.77 -1.84 -38.65
CA ASP A 223 -16.65 -3.01 -38.54
C ASP A 223 -17.62 -2.85 -37.36
N VAL A 224 -18.73 -3.60 -37.37
CA VAL A 224 -19.75 -3.56 -36.30
C VAL A 224 -19.17 -4.03 -34.95
N ASP A 225 -18.19 -4.92 -34.98
CA ASP A 225 -17.38 -5.39 -33.85
C ASP A 225 -16.03 -4.66 -33.73
N GLY A 226 -15.98 -3.42 -34.22
CA GLY A 226 -14.80 -2.56 -34.14
C GLY A 226 -14.41 -2.20 -32.69
N PHE A 227 -13.21 -1.65 -32.52
CA PHE A 227 -12.70 -1.30 -31.19
C PHE A 227 -13.58 -0.27 -30.46
N GLU A 228 -14.11 0.71 -31.19
CA GLU A 228 -15.04 1.72 -30.65
C GLU A 228 -16.34 1.10 -30.11
N PHE A 229 -16.84 0.04 -30.73
CA PHE A 229 -18.02 -0.68 -30.26
C PHE A 229 -17.78 -1.31 -28.88
N TYR A 230 -16.64 -1.98 -28.70
CA TYR A 230 -16.27 -2.55 -27.39
C TYR A 230 -16.04 -1.46 -26.34
N LEU A 231 -15.47 -0.32 -26.72
CA LEU A 231 -15.25 0.80 -25.81
C LEU A 231 -16.58 1.40 -25.31
N ASN A 232 -17.54 1.60 -26.21
CA ASN A 232 -18.88 2.08 -25.85
C ASN A 232 -19.66 1.05 -25.03
N THR A 233 -19.64 -0.23 -25.43
CA THR A 233 -20.31 -1.31 -24.70
C THR A 233 -19.75 -1.45 -23.28
N PHE A 234 -18.43 -1.29 -23.11
CA PHE A 234 -17.82 -1.29 -21.78
C PHE A 234 -18.36 -0.15 -20.91
N HIS A 235 -18.44 1.07 -21.46
CA HIS A 235 -19.02 2.21 -20.77
C HIS A 235 -20.48 1.95 -20.38
N ASP A 236 -21.30 1.46 -21.32
CA ASP A 236 -22.70 1.15 -21.09
C ASP A 236 -22.89 0.16 -19.92
N VAL A 237 -22.07 -0.89 -19.86
CA VAL A 237 -22.10 -1.85 -18.75
C VAL A 237 -21.59 -1.23 -17.44
N MET A 238 -20.60 -0.34 -17.49
CA MET A 238 -20.08 0.37 -16.32
C MET A 238 -21.15 1.25 -15.65
N VAL A 239 -21.99 1.93 -16.44
CA VAL A 239 -23.08 2.80 -15.93
C VAL A 239 -24.42 2.10 -15.83
N GLY A 240 -24.52 0.83 -16.23
CA GLY A 240 -25.76 0.04 -16.15
C GLY A 240 -26.77 0.36 -17.26
N ASN A 241 -26.33 0.94 -18.38
CA ASN A 241 -27.10 1.08 -19.61
C ASN A 241 -27.14 -0.25 -20.39
N ASN A 242 -27.52 -1.34 -19.71
CA ASN A 242 -27.63 -2.68 -20.26
C ASN A 242 -29.05 -3.23 -20.05
N LEU A 243 -29.29 -4.46 -20.53
CA LEU A 243 -30.61 -5.09 -20.50
C LEU A 243 -31.25 -5.10 -19.11
N PHE A 244 -30.44 -5.20 -18.06
CA PHE A 244 -30.90 -5.36 -16.68
C PHE A 244 -30.82 -4.07 -15.84
N GLY A 245 -30.39 -2.94 -16.41
CA GLY A 245 -30.23 -1.70 -15.66
C GLY A 245 -29.16 -1.80 -14.56
N ARG A 246 -28.17 -2.68 -14.74
CA ARG A 246 -27.26 -3.12 -13.68
C ARG A 246 -25.84 -2.69 -13.99
N SER A 247 -25.34 -1.69 -13.27
CA SER A 247 -23.96 -1.23 -13.41
C SER A 247 -22.95 -2.27 -12.90
N ALA A 248 -21.82 -2.40 -13.60
CA ALA A 248 -20.70 -3.22 -13.16
C ALA A 248 -20.18 -2.77 -11.78
N LEU A 249 -20.22 -1.47 -11.50
CA LEU A 249 -19.88 -0.89 -10.19
C LEU A 249 -20.78 -1.44 -9.08
N LYS A 250 -22.08 -1.59 -9.33
CA LYS A 250 -23.00 -2.19 -8.35
C LYS A 250 -22.67 -3.65 -8.11
N THR A 251 -22.40 -4.41 -9.16
CA THR A 251 -21.95 -5.80 -9.04
C THR A 251 -20.67 -5.92 -8.23
N ALA A 252 -19.65 -5.10 -8.52
CA ALA A 252 -18.40 -5.09 -7.77
C ALA A 252 -18.64 -4.75 -6.29
N SER A 253 -19.48 -3.75 -6.00
CA SER A 253 -19.81 -3.39 -4.61
C SER A 253 -20.45 -4.53 -3.82
N GLU A 254 -21.36 -5.28 -4.44
CA GLU A 254 -22.02 -6.42 -3.78
C GLU A 254 -21.09 -7.62 -3.59
N LEU A 255 -20.11 -7.80 -4.49
CA LEU A 255 -19.09 -8.84 -4.35
C LEU A 255 -18.10 -8.49 -3.24
N ILE A 256 -17.65 -7.23 -3.18
CA ILE A 256 -16.69 -6.73 -2.18
C ILE A 256 -17.29 -6.67 -0.78
N ALA A 257 -18.58 -6.32 -0.65
CA ALA A 257 -19.26 -6.22 0.65
C ALA A 257 -19.62 -7.59 1.28
N LYS A 258 -19.30 -8.73 0.63
CA LYS A 258 -19.56 -10.04 1.22
C LYS A 258 -18.61 -10.31 2.39
N GLU A 259 -19.14 -10.84 3.49
CA GLU A 259 -18.39 -11.09 4.74
C GLU A 259 -17.17 -12.01 4.59
N ASN A 260 -17.14 -12.88 3.57
CA ASN A 260 -16.03 -13.78 3.29
C ASN A 260 -14.82 -13.08 2.64
N VAL A 261 -14.98 -11.86 2.13
CA VAL A 261 -13.91 -11.11 1.47
C VAL A 261 -13.15 -10.28 2.50
N LYS A 262 -12.10 -10.85 3.08
CA LYS A 262 -11.20 -10.13 4.01
C LYS A 262 -9.99 -9.58 3.27
N THR A 263 -10.00 -8.29 2.99
CA THR A 263 -8.93 -7.56 2.30
C THR A 263 -8.54 -6.31 3.09
N SER A 264 -7.36 -5.76 2.83
CA SER A 264 -6.98 -4.45 3.33
C SER A 264 -7.86 -3.38 2.67
N GLY A 265 -8.11 -2.25 3.33
CA GLY A 265 -9.00 -1.21 2.82
C GLY A 265 -10.46 -1.38 3.24
N SER A 266 -11.25 -0.32 3.05
CA SER A 266 -12.70 -0.34 3.27
C SER A 266 -13.44 -0.69 1.98
N GLU A 267 -14.75 -0.93 2.08
CA GLU A 267 -15.59 -1.09 0.88
C GLU A 267 -15.52 0.15 -0.03
N VAL A 268 -15.49 1.36 0.56
CA VAL A 268 -15.30 2.61 -0.20
C VAL A 268 -13.99 2.56 -0.98
N GLY A 269 -12.88 2.25 -0.33
CA GLY A 269 -11.56 2.20 -0.96
C GLY A 269 -11.45 1.13 -2.04
N ASN A 270 -12.00 -0.06 -1.79
CA ASN A 270 -11.93 -1.21 -2.70
C ASN A 270 -12.78 -1.01 -3.95
N VAL A 271 -14.01 -0.50 -3.81
CA VAL A 271 -14.86 -0.20 -4.98
C VAL A 271 -14.33 1.01 -5.75
N TYR A 272 -13.77 2.01 -5.07
CA TYR A 272 -13.11 3.13 -5.75
C TYR A 272 -11.84 2.68 -6.49
N ASN A 273 -11.06 1.75 -5.94
CA ASN A 273 -9.93 1.13 -6.64
C ASN A 273 -10.39 0.41 -7.93
N PHE A 274 -11.48 -0.36 -7.84
CA PHE A 274 -12.10 -0.98 -9.02
C PHE A 274 -12.49 0.06 -10.09
N LEU A 275 -13.11 1.18 -9.69
CA LEU A 275 -13.43 2.29 -10.59
C LEU A 275 -12.17 2.88 -11.25
N ILE A 276 -11.10 3.11 -10.48
CA ILE A 276 -9.83 3.64 -11.02
C ILE A 276 -9.28 2.72 -12.11
N VAL A 277 -9.19 1.41 -11.86
CA VAL A 277 -8.60 0.45 -12.82
C VAL A 277 -9.40 0.42 -14.12
N LEU A 278 -10.73 0.43 -14.04
CA LEU A 278 -11.59 0.35 -15.23
C LEU A 278 -11.63 1.67 -16.03
N THR A 279 -11.73 2.80 -15.35
CA THR A 279 -11.65 4.12 -16.01
C THR A 279 -10.27 4.35 -16.64
N ALA A 280 -9.20 3.88 -15.99
CA ALA A 280 -7.86 3.92 -16.54
C ALA A 280 -7.71 3.09 -17.81
N LEU A 281 -8.30 1.88 -17.83
CA LEU A 281 -8.33 1.03 -19.01
C LEU A 281 -9.00 1.73 -20.20
N GLN A 282 -10.14 2.38 -19.96
CA GLN A 282 -10.86 3.13 -20.99
C GLN A 282 -10.08 4.35 -21.48
N ALA A 283 -9.50 5.15 -20.58
CA ALA A 283 -8.76 6.33 -21.01
C ALA A 283 -7.52 5.94 -21.84
N LYS A 284 -6.82 4.86 -21.46
CA LYS A 284 -5.74 4.27 -22.28
C LYS A 284 -6.26 3.77 -23.63
N ALA A 285 -7.44 3.16 -23.68
CA ALA A 285 -8.04 2.70 -24.94
C ALA A 285 -8.32 3.88 -25.89
N PHE A 286 -8.81 5.01 -25.39
CA PHE A 286 -8.97 6.24 -26.18
C PHE A 286 -7.63 6.81 -26.66
N LEU A 287 -6.59 6.77 -25.82
CA LEU A 287 -5.24 7.18 -26.22
C LEU A 287 -4.69 6.28 -27.34
N THR A 288 -4.81 4.96 -27.19
CA THR A 288 -4.39 3.98 -28.20
C THR A 288 -5.12 4.22 -29.51
N LEU A 289 -6.45 4.38 -29.48
CA LEU A 289 -7.27 4.66 -30.66
C LEU A 289 -6.82 5.95 -31.36
N THR A 290 -6.62 7.03 -30.60
CA THR A 290 -6.16 8.32 -31.14
C THR A 290 -4.80 8.20 -31.81
N THR A 291 -3.88 7.47 -31.16
CA THR A 291 -2.54 7.26 -31.70
C THR A 291 -2.56 6.40 -32.96
N CYS A 292 -3.36 5.33 -32.98
CA CYS A 292 -3.52 4.47 -34.15
C CYS A 292 -4.11 5.23 -35.34
N ARG A 293 -5.09 6.11 -35.13
CA ARG A 293 -5.62 6.96 -36.21
C ARG A 293 -4.55 7.89 -36.77
N LYS A 294 -3.77 8.54 -35.91
CA LYS A 294 -2.69 9.43 -36.33
C LYS A 294 -1.57 8.68 -37.07
N LEU A 295 -1.22 7.49 -36.58
CA LEU A 295 -0.23 6.59 -37.21
C LEU A 295 -0.63 6.12 -38.61
N LEU A 296 -1.92 6.12 -38.94
CA LEU A 296 -2.40 5.76 -40.27
C LEU A 296 -2.67 6.97 -41.17
N GLY A 297 -2.53 8.20 -40.65
CA GLY A 297 -2.90 9.41 -41.36
C GLY A 297 -4.41 9.54 -41.61
N LEU A 298 -5.24 8.97 -40.74
CA LEU A 298 -6.70 9.11 -40.81
C LEU A 298 -7.12 10.50 -40.30
N ALA A 299 -8.35 10.89 -40.61
CA ALA A 299 -8.92 12.14 -40.10
C ALA A 299 -8.91 12.17 -38.56
N ASP A 300 -8.47 13.29 -37.99
CA ASP A 300 -8.42 13.49 -36.55
C ASP A 300 -9.85 13.56 -35.98
N ILE A 301 -10.15 12.71 -34.98
CA ILE A 301 -11.40 12.72 -34.22
C ILE A 301 -11.04 13.02 -32.77
N ASP A 302 -11.56 14.10 -32.21
CA ASP A 302 -11.32 14.47 -30.82
C ASP A 302 -12.13 13.60 -29.84
N TYR A 303 -11.56 12.44 -29.47
CA TYR A 303 -12.15 11.57 -28.46
C TYR A 303 -12.04 12.13 -27.03
N THR A 304 -11.37 13.27 -26.79
CA THR A 304 -11.21 13.78 -25.42
C THR A 304 -12.57 14.15 -24.80
N SER A 305 -13.49 14.65 -25.62
CA SER A 305 -14.85 14.98 -25.17
C SER A 305 -15.64 13.74 -24.77
N ILE A 306 -15.59 12.69 -25.59
CA ILE A 306 -16.29 11.41 -25.36
C ILE A 306 -15.69 10.69 -24.15
N MET A 307 -14.37 10.64 -24.05
CA MET A 307 -13.66 10.08 -22.90
C MET A 307 -14.09 10.76 -21.60
N ASN A 308 -14.07 12.10 -21.56
CA ASN A 308 -14.48 12.82 -20.36
C ASN A 308 -15.96 12.62 -20.03
N GLU A 309 -16.84 12.53 -21.03
CA GLU A 309 -18.25 12.21 -20.80
C GLU A 309 -18.42 10.84 -20.14
N HIS A 310 -17.75 9.81 -20.68
CA HIS A 310 -17.80 8.45 -20.13
C HIS A 310 -17.33 8.40 -18.69
N LEU A 311 -16.10 8.88 -18.44
CA LEU A 311 -15.49 8.87 -17.12
C LEU A 311 -16.30 9.69 -16.10
N ASN A 312 -16.86 10.83 -16.50
CA ASN A 312 -17.70 11.63 -15.60
C ASN A 312 -19.02 10.93 -15.24
N LYS A 313 -19.66 10.26 -16.19
CA LYS A 313 -20.89 9.47 -15.90
C LYS A 313 -20.61 8.29 -14.99
N GLU A 314 -19.47 7.62 -15.15
CA GLU A 314 -19.05 6.51 -14.28
C GLU A 314 -18.75 7.00 -12.86
N LYS A 315 -18.09 8.15 -12.71
CA LYS A 315 -17.89 8.81 -11.42
C LYS A 315 -19.21 9.24 -10.78
N GLU A 316 -20.16 9.73 -11.57
CA GLU A 316 -21.49 10.10 -11.09
C GLU A 316 -22.27 8.89 -10.58
N GLU A 317 -22.27 7.79 -11.35
CA GLU A 317 -22.88 6.52 -10.96
C GLU A 317 -22.30 6.02 -9.64
N PHE A 318 -20.97 6.02 -9.51
CA PHE A 318 -20.30 5.70 -8.25
C PHE A 318 -20.75 6.62 -7.11
N ARG A 319 -20.74 7.94 -7.32
CA ARG A 319 -21.04 8.94 -6.31
C ARG A 319 -22.47 8.85 -5.78
N VAL A 320 -23.45 8.67 -6.67
CA VAL A 320 -24.88 8.76 -6.33
C VAL A 320 -25.45 7.42 -5.91
N ASN A 321 -25.14 6.35 -6.65
CA ASN A 321 -25.84 5.07 -6.51
C ASN A 321 -25.05 4.04 -5.70
N ILE A 322 -23.72 4.18 -5.59
CA ILE A 322 -22.84 3.17 -4.98
C ILE A 322 -22.25 3.64 -3.65
N LEU A 323 -21.51 4.76 -3.66
CA LEU A 323 -20.75 5.29 -2.52
C LEU A 323 -21.56 5.46 -1.21
N PRO A 324 -22.84 5.89 -1.24
CA PRO A 324 -23.63 6.03 -0.01
C PRO A 324 -23.91 4.70 0.69
N THR A 325 -23.89 3.58 -0.02
CA THR A 325 -24.20 2.25 0.55
C THR A 325 -22.98 1.52 1.11
N LEU A 326 -21.76 2.02 0.84
CA LEU A 326 -20.51 1.36 1.23
C LEU A 326 -20.13 1.68 2.68
N SER A 327 -19.47 0.75 3.36
CA SER A 327 -18.81 1.04 4.63
C SER A 327 -17.46 1.73 4.43
N ASN A 328 -17.17 2.73 5.27
CA ASN A 328 -15.84 3.36 5.37
C ASN A 328 -14.99 2.75 6.50
N THR A 329 -15.33 1.56 6.96
CA THR A 329 -14.56 0.82 7.96
C THR A 329 -13.60 -0.15 7.29
N PHE A 330 -12.39 -0.30 7.83
CA PHE A 330 -11.39 -1.26 7.38
C PHE A 330 -10.82 -2.04 8.58
N SER A 331 -10.41 -3.28 8.36
CA SER A 331 -9.90 -4.17 9.41
C SER A 331 -8.67 -4.96 8.96
N ASN A 332 -8.06 -5.73 9.86
CA ASN A 332 -6.97 -6.63 9.49
C ASN A 332 -7.45 -7.68 8.46
N PRO A 333 -6.70 -7.90 7.36
CA PRO A 333 -7.08 -8.85 6.32
C PRO A 333 -6.82 -10.30 6.74
N ASN A 334 -5.83 -10.53 7.59
CA ASN A 334 -5.32 -11.85 7.95
C ASN A 334 -5.21 -11.98 9.47
N TYR A 335 -4.93 -13.20 9.93
CA TYR A 335 -4.62 -13.51 11.32
C TYR A 335 -3.39 -14.42 11.40
N ALA A 336 -2.63 -14.29 12.48
CA ALA A 336 -1.54 -15.21 12.82
C ALA A 336 -1.81 -15.83 14.19
N LYS A 337 -1.46 -17.10 14.36
CA LYS A 337 -1.45 -17.69 15.69
C LYS A 337 -0.25 -17.12 16.47
N ALA A 338 -0.49 -16.69 17.71
CA ALA A 338 0.55 -16.19 18.59
C ALA A 338 0.22 -16.50 20.06
N LYS A 339 1.29 -16.67 20.84
CA LYS A 339 1.25 -16.63 22.32
C LYS A 339 1.85 -15.31 22.77
N GLY A 340 1.21 -14.67 23.74
CA GLY A 340 1.69 -13.41 24.30
C GLY A 340 2.32 -13.59 25.68
N SER A 341 2.06 -12.64 26.56
CA SER A 341 2.54 -12.64 27.95
C SER A 341 1.35 -12.42 28.89
N ASN A 342 1.45 -12.85 30.14
CA ASN A 342 0.47 -12.49 31.19
C ASN A 342 0.89 -11.24 31.98
N GLU A 343 2.04 -10.64 31.62
CA GLU A 343 2.56 -9.44 32.28
C GLU A 343 1.75 -8.19 31.93
N ASP A 344 1.68 -7.28 32.90
CA ASP A 344 1.09 -5.98 32.70
C ASP A 344 1.94 -5.16 31.74
N THR A 345 1.30 -4.50 30.77
CA THR A 345 1.99 -3.73 29.75
C THR A 345 1.15 -2.57 29.26
N LYS A 346 1.83 -1.49 28.86
CA LYS A 346 1.21 -0.31 28.29
C LYS A 346 1.89 0.04 26.98
N MET A 347 1.09 0.23 25.94
CA MET A 347 1.57 0.67 24.63
C MET A 347 0.83 1.93 24.21
N ILE A 348 1.58 2.98 23.89
CA ILE A 348 1.01 4.25 23.43
C ILE A 348 1.40 4.49 21.97
N VAL A 349 0.42 4.33 21.09
CA VAL A 349 0.55 4.68 19.68
C VAL A 349 0.14 6.14 19.53
N GLU A 350 1.10 7.05 19.37
CA GLU A 350 0.86 8.50 19.38
C GLU A 350 1.62 9.20 18.25
N ALA A 351 0.88 9.98 17.46
CA ALA A 351 1.42 10.82 16.42
C ALA A 351 2.11 12.06 17.03
N LYS A 352 3.08 12.62 16.31
CA LYS A 352 3.74 13.88 16.69
C LYS A 352 2.72 15.04 16.71
N PRO A 353 2.98 16.13 17.46
CA PRO A 353 2.14 17.32 17.40
C PRO A 353 1.96 17.83 15.96
N GLY A 354 0.70 18.05 15.55
CA GLY A 354 0.33 18.43 14.19
C GLY A 354 0.29 17.29 13.17
N TYR A 355 0.48 16.04 13.61
CA TYR A 355 0.32 14.83 12.79
C TYR A 355 -0.91 14.03 13.26
N VAL A 356 -1.36 13.10 12.42
CA VAL A 356 -2.43 12.14 12.71
C VAL A 356 -2.00 10.72 12.40
N LEU A 357 -2.68 9.74 12.97
CA LEU A 357 -2.56 8.33 12.57
C LEU A 357 -3.36 8.11 11.28
N VAL A 358 -2.74 7.47 10.28
CA VAL A 358 -3.34 7.26 8.94
C VAL A 358 -3.45 5.79 8.54
N GLY A 359 -2.86 4.88 9.31
CA GLY A 359 -2.90 3.44 9.06
C GLY A 359 -1.90 2.68 9.93
N PHE A 360 -2.05 1.37 9.95
CA PHE A 360 -1.18 0.46 10.69
C PHE A 360 -0.82 -0.77 9.84
N GLU A 361 0.28 -1.44 10.14
CA GLU A 361 0.62 -2.73 9.54
C GLU A 361 1.17 -3.67 10.62
N MET A 362 0.62 -4.88 10.71
CA MET A 362 1.10 -5.90 11.64
C MET A 362 1.79 -7.02 10.86
N SER A 363 3.05 -7.28 11.19
CA SER A 363 3.86 -8.36 10.60
C SER A 363 4.34 -9.32 11.68
N ASN A 364 4.41 -10.61 11.35
CA ASN A 364 4.84 -11.67 12.25
C ASN A 364 5.79 -12.66 11.56
N ASP A 365 6.86 -12.13 10.94
CA ASP A 365 7.88 -12.95 10.23
C ASP A 365 8.67 -13.82 11.23
N SER A 366 9.23 -13.19 12.26
CA SER A 366 9.95 -13.87 13.37
C SER A 366 9.77 -13.13 14.69
N ILE A 367 9.52 -11.83 14.61
CA ILE A 367 9.20 -10.95 15.72
C ILE A 367 7.92 -10.23 15.32
N THR A 368 6.94 -10.20 16.23
CA THR A 368 5.73 -9.43 16.01
C THR A 368 6.04 -7.93 16.09
N VAL A 369 5.70 -7.23 15.00
CA VAL A 369 5.94 -5.80 14.84
C VAL A 369 4.65 -5.11 14.39
N LEU A 370 4.36 -3.96 15.00
CA LEU A 370 3.31 -3.04 14.58
C LEU A 370 3.96 -1.78 14.02
N LYS A 371 3.73 -1.52 12.74
CA LYS A 371 4.03 -0.23 12.10
C LYS A 371 2.83 0.69 12.23
N ALA A 372 3.07 1.93 12.60
CA ALA A 372 2.05 2.96 12.65
C ALA A 372 2.46 4.12 11.73
N TYR A 373 1.67 4.38 10.70
CA TYR A 373 1.88 5.48 9.77
C TYR A 373 1.29 6.76 10.34
N GLN A 374 2.07 7.84 10.27
CA GLN A 374 1.64 9.17 10.66
C GLN A 374 2.03 10.21 9.61
N ALA A 375 1.20 11.23 9.45
CA ALA A 375 1.47 12.33 8.54
C ALA A 375 0.72 13.60 8.98
N LYS A 376 1.13 14.75 8.43
CA LYS A 376 0.34 15.97 8.45
C LYS A 376 -0.79 15.89 7.44
N LEU A 377 -1.85 16.64 7.71
CA LEU A 377 -2.98 16.77 6.80
C LEU A 377 -2.86 18.04 5.96
N LYS A 378 -3.43 17.97 4.76
CA LYS A 378 -3.77 19.09 3.89
C LYS A 378 -5.29 19.26 3.90
N LYS A 379 -5.81 20.19 3.10
CA LYS A 379 -7.24 20.41 2.92
C LYS A 379 -7.96 19.13 2.48
N ASP A 380 -9.23 19.02 2.85
CA ASP A 380 -10.11 17.90 2.45
C ASP A 380 -9.59 16.51 2.84
N TYR A 381 -8.95 16.42 4.02
CA TYR A 381 -8.37 15.22 4.62
C TYR A 381 -7.25 14.55 3.80
N GLN A 382 -6.68 15.26 2.81
CA GLN A 382 -5.55 14.75 2.02
C GLN A 382 -4.28 14.68 2.86
N ILE A 383 -3.42 13.71 2.55
CA ILE A 383 -2.17 13.49 3.29
C ILE A 383 -1.03 14.29 2.67
N ASP A 384 -0.14 14.85 3.49
CA ASP A 384 1.10 15.45 3.02
C ASP A 384 2.23 14.41 2.90
N LYS A 385 2.59 14.04 1.65
CA LYS A 385 3.61 13.03 1.35
C LYS A 385 4.97 13.32 1.99
N ASP A 386 5.38 14.59 2.02
CA ASP A 386 6.71 14.98 2.49
C ASP A 386 6.82 14.86 4.02
N SER A 387 5.67 14.78 4.70
CA SER A 387 5.58 14.57 6.14
C SER A 387 5.37 13.11 6.54
N LEU A 388 5.11 12.21 5.58
CA LEU A 388 4.80 10.81 5.89
C LEU A 388 5.97 10.17 6.65
N SER A 389 5.68 9.59 7.80
CA SER A 389 6.65 8.88 8.60
C SER A 389 6.01 7.68 9.29
N GLU A 390 6.87 6.78 9.76
CA GLU A 390 6.48 5.51 10.34
C GLU A 390 7.07 5.39 11.75
N ILE A 391 6.29 4.83 12.67
CA ILE A 391 6.74 4.47 14.01
C ILE A 391 6.63 2.95 14.14
N ILE A 392 7.68 2.31 14.64
CA ILE A 392 7.72 0.86 14.84
C ILE A 392 7.53 0.56 16.33
N TYR A 393 6.56 -0.29 16.64
CA TYR A 393 6.31 -0.86 17.96
C TYR A 393 6.56 -2.36 17.91
N SER A 394 7.07 -2.91 19.01
CA SER A 394 7.29 -4.34 19.16
C SER A 394 6.43 -4.93 20.27
N ASP A 395 6.42 -6.25 20.38
CA ASP A 395 5.77 -6.98 21.47
C ASP A 395 4.24 -6.80 21.54
N THR A 396 3.62 -6.47 20.39
CA THR A 396 2.16 -6.36 20.30
C THR A 396 1.44 -7.70 20.48
N ASP A 397 2.12 -8.82 20.23
CA ASP A 397 1.69 -10.16 20.61
C ASP A 397 1.53 -10.28 22.13
N LYS A 398 2.49 -9.77 22.93
CA LYS A 398 2.41 -9.78 24.40
C LYS A 398 1.23 -8.96 24.95
N LEU A 399 0.87 -7.89 24.24
CA LEU A 399 -0.29 -7.07 24.54
C LEU A 399 -1.62 -7.75 24.16
N LEU A 400 -1.73 -8.19 22.90
CA LEU A 400 -2.98 -8.66 22.32
C LEU A 400 -3.31 -10.12 22.66
N CYS A 401 -2.32 -10.93 22.99
CA CYS A 401 -2.49 -12.35 23.31
C CYS A 401 -2.11 -12.64 24.77
N PRO A 402 -2.82 -13.55 25.46
CA PRO A 402 -2.33 -14.18 26.67
C PRO A 402 -1.32 -15.29 26.34
N ASP A 403 -0.64 -15.79 27.36
CA ASP A 403 0.15 -17.03 27.25
C ASP A 403 -0.72 -18.27 27.53
N GLN A 404 -1.03 -18.54 28.80
CA GLN A 404 -1.86 -19.68 29.23
C GLN A 404 -3.08 -19.29 30.07
N SER A 405 -3.33 -17.98 30.25
CA SER A 405 -4.38 -17.48 31.14
C SER A 405 -5.58 -16.92 30.37
N GLU A 406 -6.67 -16.65 31.09
CA GLU A 406 -7.77 -15.88 30.52
C GLU A 406 -7.33 -14.45 30.20
N GLN A 407 -7.85 -13.88 29.11
CA GLN A 407 -7.71 -12.46 28.82
C GLN A 407 -9.07 -11.83 28.52
N ILE A 408 -9.35 -10.72 29.20
CA ILE A 408 -10.55 -9.91 29.02
C ILE A 408 -10.22 -8.79 28.04
N TYR A 409 -11.08 -8.58 27.06
CA TYR A 409 -10.95 -7.56 26.03
C TYR A 409 -12.17 -6.64 26.09
N TYR A 410 -11.96 -5.34 26.28
CA TYR A 410 -13.06 -4.37 26.24
C TYR A 410 -13.28 -3.90 24.81
N THR A 411 -14.51 -3.97 24.27
CA THR A 411 -14.75 -4.02 22.81
C THR A 411 -15.60 -2.88 22.22
N LYS A 412 -15.77 -1.77 22.96
CA LYS A 412 -16.59 -0.61 22.54
C LYS A 412 -16.16 -0.05 21.18
N ASN A 413 -17.08 0.15 20.25
CA ASN A 413 -16.79 0.89 19.02
C ASN A 413 -16.65 2.40 19.29
N ILE A 414 -15.44 2.96 19.25
CA ILE A 414 -15.22 4.41 19.39
C ILE A 414 -15.39 5.07 18.04
N ALA A 415 -16.22 6.11 17.96
CA ALA A 415 -16.42 6.90 16.75
C ALA A 415 -16.56 8.38 17.11
N PHE A 416 -15.60 9.19 16.67
CA PHE A 416 -15.65 10.63 16.87
C PHE A 416 -16.52 11.31 15.80
N PRO A 417 -17.09 12.50 16.09
CA PRO A 417 -17.78 13.30 15.09
C PRO A 417 -16.88 13.70 13.93
N ASN A 418 -17.48 14.09 12.81
CA ASN A 418 -16.75 14.67 11.68
C ASN A 418 -15.85 15.84 12.14
N GLU A 419 -14.74 16.03 11.44
CA GLU A 419 -13.68 17.00 11.79
C GLU A 419 -12.87 16.64 13.04
N TYR A 420 -13.07 15.47 13.66
CA TYR A 420 -12.14 14.92 14.63
C TYR A 420 -11.34 13.76 14.03
N VAL A 421 -10.01 13.82 14.18
CA VAL A 421 -9.05 12.87 13.64
C VAL A 421 -8.23 12.25 14.77
N ILE A 422 -8.07 10.93 14.78
CA ILE A 422 -7.36 10.22 15.84
C ILE A 422 -5.86 10.52 15.75
N THR A 423 -5.30 10.97 16.86
CA THR A 423 -3.87 11.31 17.01
C THR A 423 -3.17 10.33 17.96
N LYS A 424 -3.91 9.67 18.84
CA LYS A 424 -3.35 8.74 19.83
C LYS A 424 -4.32 7.60 20.16
N ILE A 425 -3.76 6.40 20.31
CA ILE A 425 -4.43 5.20 20.84
C ILE A 425 -3.52 4.60 21.91
N ALA A 426 -3.97 4.63 23.16
CA ALA A 426 -3.27 4.06 24.29
C ALA A 426 -3.92 2.73 24.67
N PHE A 427 -3.14 1.65 24.63
CA PHE A 427 -3.53 0.34 25.11
C PHE A 427 -2.97 0.09 26.50
N THR A 428 -3.80 -0.40 27.41
CA THR A 428 -3.39 -0.76 28.76
C THR A 428 -3.86 -2.18 29.05
N LYS A 429 -2.92 -3.09 29.23
CA LYS A 429 -3.16 -4.45 29.73
C LYS A 429 -2.76 -4.49 31.19
N LYS A 430 -3.75 -4.64 32.07
CA LYS A 430 -3.54 -4.80 33.50
C LYS A 430 -4.31 -6.02 33.99
N MET A 431 -3.65 -6.96 34.65
CA MET A 431 -4.24 -8.20 35.14
C MET A 431 -4.98 -8.98 34.03
N ASN A 432 -4.34 -9.11 32.86
CA ASN A 432 -4.93 -9.68 31.64
C ASN A 432 -6.27 -9.07 31.22
N SER A 433 -6.50 -7.82 31.59
CA SER A 433 -7.63 -7.03 31.10
C SER A 433 -7.08 -5.96 30.16
N LEU A 434 -7.34 -6.13 28.87
CA LEU A 434 -6.90 -5.22 27.82
C LEU A 434 -7.98 -4.17 27.54
N ARG A 435 -7.64 -2.91 27.81
CA ARG A 435 -8.43 -1.72 27.50
C ARG A 435 -7.70 -0.83 26.51
N TYR A 436 -8.44 0.06 25.87
CA TYR A 436 -7.84 1.13 25.07
C TYR A 436 -8.57 2.46 25.25
N GLU A 437 -7.82 3.53 25.05
CA GLU A 437 -8.29 4.91 25.03
C GLU A 437 -7.82 5.57 23.74
N ALA A 438 -8.76 6.15 22.98
CA ALA A 438 -8.47 6.90 21.78
C ALA A 438 -8.61 8.40 22.06
N THR A 439 -7.68 9.18 21.53
CA THR A 439 -7.70 10.64 21.56
C THR A 439 -7.80 11.15 20.13
N ALA A 440 -8.73 12.08 19.90
CA ALA A 440 -8.91 12.75 18.63
C ALA A 440 -8.85 14.27 18.78
N ASN A 441 -8.18 14.92 17.83
CA ASN A 441 -8.04 16.37 17.76
C ASN A 441 -8.94 16.93 16.67
N PHE A 442 -9.40 18.16 16.86
CA PHE A 442 -10.15 18.89 15.84
C PHE A 442 -9.25 19.22 14.65
N TYR A 443 -9.78 19.02 13.45
CA TYR A 443 -9.15 19.26 12.17
C TYR A 443 -9.98 20.25 11.35
N ASP A 444 -9.34 21.29 10.84
CA ASP A 444 -9.97 22.25 9.93
C ASP A 444 -9.85 21.76 8.48
N SER A 445 -10.98 21.33 7.91
CA SER A 445 -11.07 20.85 6.53
C SER A 445 -10.67 21.89 5.48
N SER A 446 -10.77 23.18 5.80
CA SER A 446 -10.47 24.28 4.89
C SER A 446 -9.00 24.66 4.86
N THR A 447 -8.23 24.44 5.94
CA THR A 447 -6.80 24.79 6.01
C THR A 447 -5.90 23.56 5.99
N GLY A 448 -6.33 22.45 6.58
CA GLY A 448 -5.50 21.27 6.84
C GLY A 448 -4.93 21.21 8.26
N ASP A 449 -5.17 22.24 9.09
CA ASP A 449 -4.55 22.35 10.42
C ASP A 449 -5.26 21.51 11.49
N ILE A 450 -4.49 21.11 12.50
CA ILE A 450 -4.97 20.34 13.65
C ILE A 450 -4.88 21.23 14.88
N ASP A 451 -6.02 21.45 15.54
CA ASP A 451 -6.10 22.22 16.79
C ASP A 451 -5.78 21.31 17.98
N LEU A 452 -4.60 21.53 18.58
CA LEU A 452 -4.12 20.78 19.73
C LEU A 452 -4.87 21.11 21.04
N ASN A 453 -5.66 22.19 21.08
CA ASN A 453 -6.44 22.59 22.25
C ASN A 453 -7.86 22.02 22.25
N LYS A 454 -8.37 21.59 21.08
CA LYS A 454 -9.70 20.99 20.93
C LYS A 454 -9.57 19.48 20.80
N THR A 455 -9.48 18.85 21.96
CA THR A 455 -9.26 17.40 22.06
C THR A 455 -10.49 16.69 22.63
N LYS A 456 -10.80 15.52 22.11
CA LYS A 456 -11.79 14.58 22.66
C LYS A 456 -11.12 13.26 22.96
N VAL A 457 -11.51 12.66 24.08
CA VAL A 457 -10.98 11.38 24.54
C VAL A 457 -12.16 10.45 24.79
N GLU A 458 -12.05 9.22 24.30
CA GLU A 458 -13.00 8.15 24.58
C GLU A 458 -12.23 6.88 24.93
N SER A 459 -12.74 6.11 25.89
CA SER A 459 -12.16 4.83 26.30
C SER A 459 -13.11 3.67 26.02
N SER A 460 -12.55 2.47 25.96
CA SER A 460 -13.31 1.23 25.95
C SER A 460 -14.10 1.11 27.27
N GLU A 461 -15.43 1.11 27.17
CA GLU A 461 -16.37 1.17 28.32
C GLU A 461 -16.48 -0.19 29.07
N ALA A 462 -17.65 -0.50 29.64
CA ALA A 462 -17.87 -1.69 30.46
C ALA A 462 -18.08 -2.98 29.65
N GLU A 463 -18.47 -2.89 28.37
CA GLU A 463 -18.68 -4.07 27.52
C GLU A 463 -17.36 -4.79 27.23
N TYR A 464 -17.33 -6.10 27.50
CA TYR A 464 -16.15 -6.93 27.31
C TYR A 464 -16.48 -8.30 26.73
N SER A 465 -15.49 -8.90 26.08
CA SER A 465 -15.42 -10.30 25.69
C SER A 465 -14.27 -10.98 26.42
N MET A 466 -14.35 -12.29 26.62
CA MET A 466 -13.33 -13.03 27.37
C MET A 466 -12.84 -14.25 26.58
N LEU A 467 -11.54 -14.30 26.32
CA LEU A 467 -10.89 -15.53 25.87
C LEU A 467 -10.50 -16.33 27.11
N LYS A 468 -11.07 -17.54 27.22
CA LYS A 468 -10.73 -18.49 28.29
C LYS A 468 -9.29 -18.96 28.15
N ALA A 469 -8.70 -19.31 29.29
CA ALA A 469 -7.43 -20.01 29.36
C ALA A 469 -7.47 -21.26 28.47
N SER A 470 -6.49 -21.39 27.58
CA SER A 470 -6.30 -22.53 26.70
C SER A 470 -4.82 -22.69 26.40
N ASP A 471 -4.38 -23.91 26.12
CA ASP A 471 -3.06 -24.16 25.53
C ASP A 471 -3.01 -23.73 24.05
N ASP A 472 -4.17 -23.54 23.43
CA ASP A 472 -4.32 -23.06 22.06
C ASP A 472 -4.01 -21.57 21.94
N GLU A 473 -3.20 -21.28 20.92
CA GLU A 473 -2.78 -19.93 20.54
C GLU A 473 -3.99 -19.05 20.16
N VAL A 474 -3.83 -17.74 20.35
CA VAL A 474 -4.82 -16.75 19.93
C VAL A 474 -4.50 -16.29 18.52
N TYR A 475 -5.54 -16.08 17.71
CA TYR A 475 -5.38 -15.56 16.36
C TYR A 475 -5.31 -14.03 16.41
N MET A 476 -4.10 -13.50 16.50
CA MET A 476 -3.83 -12.07 16.51
C MET A 476 -4.02 -11.45 15.12
N PRO A 477 -4.38 -10.15 15.05
CA PRO A 477 -4.50 -9.43 13.78
C PRO A 477 -3.16 -9.40 13.02
N LEU A 478 -3.21 -9.60 11.70
CA LEU A 478 -2.06 -9.58 10.81
C LEU A 478 -2.37 -8.85 9.50
N GLY A 479 -1.36 -8.20 8.93
CA GLY A 479 -1.40 -7.52 7.65
C GLY A 479 -1.63 -6.01 7.77
N LEU A 480 -1.88 -5.37 6.62
CA LEU A 480 -2.10 -3.94 6.52
C LEU A 480 -3.51 -3.57 7.00
N ILE A 481 -3.57 -2.80 8.08
CA ILE A 481 -4.79 -2.24 8.69
C ILE A 481 -4.81 -0.75 8.32
N SER A 482 -5.12 -0.49 7.06
CA SER A 482 -5.23 0.84 6.49
C SER A 482 -6.36 0.87 5.49
N GLU A 483 -6.83 2.08 5.17
CA GLU A 483 -7.57 2.33 3.94
C GLU A 483 -6.67 2.05 2.70
N THR A 484 -7.27 1.79 1.53
CA THR A 484 -6.55 1.57 0.27
C THR A 484 -5.61 2.72 -0.09
N PHE A 485 -6.02 3.94 0.24
CA PHE A 485 -5.20 5.14 0.25
C PHE A 485 -5.11 5.67 1.68
N LEU A 486 -3.91 5.98 2.17
CA LEU A 486 -3.68 6.54 3.49
C LEU A 486 -4.62 7.74 3.72
N ASN A 487 -5.37 7.69 4.81
CA ASN A 487 -6.42 8.64 5.11
C ASN A 487 -6.59 8.74 6.64
N PRO A 488 -6.91 9.93 7.19
CA PRO A 488 -7.10 10.06 8.63
C PRO A 488 -8.21 9.15 9.17
N ILE A 489 -7.99 8.68 10.40
CA ILE A 489 -8.90 7.77 11.09
C ILE A 489 -9.80 8.56 12.04
N ASN A 490 -11.10 8.23 12.11
CA ASN A 490 -12.06 8.87 13.04
C ASN A 490 -12.74 7.90 14.00
N GLY A 491 -12.51 6.60 13.85
CA GLY A 491 -13.04 5.58 14.73
C GLY A 491 -12.11 4.41 14.86
N PHE A 492 -12.16 3.75 16.00
CA PHE A 492 -11.32 2.61 16.34
C PHE A 492 -12.09 1.63 17.22
N ARG A 493 -11.92 0.34 16.92
CA ARG A 493 -12.53 -0.76 17.67
C ARG A 493 -11.57 -1.94 17.73
N LEU A 494 -11.43 -2.51 18.92
CA LEU A 494 -10.95 -3.87 19.11
C LEU A 494 -12.15 -4.80 19.32
N ALA A 495 -12.26 -5.86 18.53
CA ALA A 495 -13.31 -6.88 18.65
C ALA A 495 -12.69 -8.26 18.83
N VAL A 496 -13.41 -9.15 19.52
CA VAL A 496 -13.00 -10.53 19.76
C VAL A 496 -14.14 -11.47 19.47
N ASP A 497 -13.87 -12.53 18.72
CA ASP A 497 -14.75 -13.69 18.62
C ASP A 497 -14.25 -14.79 19.57
N GLU A 498 -15.03 -15.07 20.61
CA GLU A 498 -14.67 -16.01 21.66
C GLU A 498 -14.58 -17.45 21.17
N ASN A 499 -15.37 -17.82 20.15
CA ASN A 499 -15.43 -19.18 19.64
C ASN A 499 -14.24 -19.50 18.74
N SER A 500 -13.91 -18.57 17.83
CA SER A 500 -12.79 -18.72 16.91
C SER A 500 -11.46 -18.18 17.46
N ARG A 501 -11.49 -17.56 18.65
CA ARG A 501 -10.34 -16.90 19.32
C ARG A 501 -9.65 -15.86 18.41
N LEU A 502 -10.44 -15.17 17.58
CA LEU A 502 -9.95 -14.13 16.66
C LEU A 502 -9.99 -12.77 17.33
N VAL A 503 -8.86 -12.05 17.31
CA VAL A 503 -8.77 -10.64 17.70
C VAL A 503 -8.74 -9.80 16.42
N THR A 504 -9.67 -8.85 16.30
CA THR A 504 -9.82 -8.00 15.11
C THR A 504 -9.70 -6.53 15.49
N LEU A 505 -8.87 -5.78 14.77
CA LEU A 505 -8.83 -4.32 14.86
C LEU A 505 -9.60 -3.74 13.69
N THR A 506 -10.51 -2.81 13.98
CA THR A 506 -11.33 -2.12 12.97
C THR A 506 -11.17 -0.63 13.14
N CYS A 507 -10.90 0.07 12.06
CA CYS A 507 -10.79 1.52 12.01
C CYS A 507 -11.84 2.09 11.04
N ARG A 508 -12.08 3.40 11.11
CA ARG A 508 -12.98 4.11 10.21
C ARG A 508 -12.27 5.29 9.55
N SER A 509 -12.29 5.37 8.21
CA SER A 509 -11.59 6.39 7.39
C SER A 509 -12.48 7.57 7.02
N TYR A 510 -11.86 8.70 6.61
CA TYR A 510 -12.53 9.83 5.94
C TYR A 510 -12.45 9.77 4.40
N LEU A 511 -12.20 8.59 3.82
CA LEU A 511 -11.99 8.49 2.37
C LEU A 511 -13.21 8.97 1.58
N ARG A 512 -14.43 8.69 2.05
CA ARG A 512 -15.67 9.19 1.42
C ARG A 512 -15.65 10.72 1.31
N GLU A 513 -15.35 11.41 2.40
CA GLU A 513 -15.30 12.86 2.48
C GLU A 513 -14.20 13.43 1.57
N THR A 514 -13.01 12.82 1.57
CA THR A 514 -11.91 13.18 0.65
C THR A 514 -12.34 13.06 -0.81
N LEU A 515 -12.95 11.94 -1.20
CA LEU A 515 -13.35 11.69 -2.59
C LEU A 515 -14.45 12.65 -3.05
N LEU A 516 -15.45 12.93 -2.21
CA LEU A 516 -16.53 13.87 -2.51
C LEU A 516 -16.04 15.31 -2.65
N ALA A 517 -15.04 15.71 -1.85
CA ALA A 517 -14.46 17.04 -1.91
C ALA A 517 -13.51 17.24 -3.10
N THR A 518 -12.81 16.17 -3.52
CA THR A 518 -11.75 16.20 -4.53
C THR A 518 -12.15 15.51 -5.84
N ASP A 519 -11.82 14.22 -6.03
CA ASP A 519 -11.89 13.55 -7.33
C ASP A 519 -13.31 13.50 -7.87
N LEU A 520 -14.32 13.12 -7.07
CA LEU A 520 -15.72 13.03 -7.53
C LEU A 520 -16.37 14.39 -7.82
N ASN A 521 -15.63 15.47 -7.61
CA ASN A 521 -15.99 16.84 -8.00
C ASN A 521 -15.00 17.43 -9.03
N ASN A 522 -14.19 16.59 -9.68
CA ASN A 522 -13.22 16.97 -10.71
C ASN A 522 -12.23 18.05 -10.27
N LYS A 523 -11.71 17.92 -9.05
CA LYS A 523 -10.66 18.78 -8.50
C LYS A 523 -9.34 18.03 -8.33
N GLU A 524 -8.27 18.81 -8.15
CA GLU A 524 -6.96 18.28 -7.81
C GLU A 524 -7.07 17.34 -6.60
N THR A 525 -6.58 16.13 -6.77
CA THR A 525 -6.68 15.03 -5.81
C THR A 525 -5.29 14.52 -5.52
N LYS A 526 -4.98 14.24 -4.26
CA LYS A 526 -3.68 13.75 -3.81
C LYS A 526 -3.90 12.60 -2.84
N LEU A 527 -3.83 11.39 -3.36
CA LEU A 527 -3.96 10.16 -2.59
C LEU A 527 -2.61 9.48 -2.48
N ILE A 528 -2.29 8.94 -1.31
CA ILE A 528 -1.04 8.21 -1.09
C ILE A 528 -1.41 6.76 -0.81
N VAL A 529 -0.76 5.85 -1.50
CA VAL A 529 -0.89 4.42 -1.27
C VAL A 529 -0.02 4.01 -0.05
N PRO A 530 -0.50 3.13 0.84
CA PRO A 530 0.30 2.57 1.93
C PRO A 530 1.62 1.96 1.39
N PRO A 531 2.79 2.40 1.87
CA PRO A 531 4.06 1.92 1.32
C PRO A 531 4.32 0.46 1.68
N ASN A 532 4.78 -0.33 0.70
CA ASN A 532 5.15 -1.74 0.91
C ASN A 532 6.56 -1.91 1.51
N VAL A 533 7.21 -0.81 1.92
CA VAL A 533 8.57 -0.77 2.48
C VAL A 533 8.57 -0.09 3.84
N PHE A 534 9.59 -0.37 4.66
CA PHE A 534 9.80 0.33 5.93
C PHE A 534 10.33 1.74 5.64
N ILE A 535 9.50 2.76 5.85
CA ILE A 535 9.85 4.17 5.62
C ILE A 535 10.81 4.65 6.72
N SER A 536 10.73 4.05 7.92
CA SER A 536 11.64 4.34 9.03
C SER A 536 13.04 3.72 8.86
N ASN A 537 13.35 3.12 7.71
CA ASN A 537 14.64 2.49 7.48
C ASN A 537 15.77 3.52 7.49
N ILE A 538 16.77 3.34 8.36
CA ILE A 538 17.95 4.20 8.42
C ILE A 538 19.03 3.80 7.40
N VAL A 539 18.97 2.58 6.87
CA VAL A 539 19.88 2.08 5.83
C VAL A 539 19.43 2.63 4.49
N GLU A 540 20.25 3.52 3.93
CA GLU A 540 19.99 4.09 2.62
C GLU A 540 20.30 3.08 1.52
N ASN A 541 19.53 3.12 0.44
CA ASN A 541 19.62 2.16 -0.66
C ASN A 541 19.59 0.69 -0.18
N GLY A 542 18.87 0.37 0.91
CA GLY A 542 18.84 -0.99 1.46
C GLY A 542 18.22 -2.04 0.52
N ASN A 543 17.38 -1.61 -0.43
CA ASN A 543 16.77 -2.44 -1.47
C ASN A 543 17.63 -2.57 -2.74
N ILE A 544 18.75 -1.85 -2.85
CA ILE A 544 19.74 -1.95 -3.95
C ILE A 544 19.17 -1.56 -5.33
N GLU A 545 18.07 -0.80 -5.38
CA GLU A 545 17.42 -0.43 -6.65
C GLU A 545 17.89 0.93 -7.21
N MET A 546 18.73 1.69 -6.50
CA MET A 546 19.27 2.94 -7.03
C MET A 546 20.26 2.70 -8.19
N ASP A 547 20.36 3.67 -9.10
CA ASP A 547 21.29 3.62 -10.24
C ASP A 547 22.76 3.56 -9.80
N THR A 548 23.06 4.10 -8.63
CA THR A 548 24.38 4.05 -7.99
C THR A 548 24.31 3.22 -6.71
N LEU A 549 25.42 2.55 -6.40
CA LEU A 549 25.53 1.74 -5.18
C LEU A 549 25.74 2.57 -3.91
N GLU A 550 26.19 3.83 -4.04
CA GLU A 550 26.26 4.76 -2.91
C GLU A 550 24.95 4.77 -2.12
N PRO A 551 25.00 4.73 -0.78
CA PRO A 551 26.18 4.88 0.08
C PRO A 551 26.95 3.58 0.42
N TRP A 552 26.58 2.44 -0.17
CA TRP A 552 27.31 1.18 0.04
C TRP A 552 28.68 1.20 -0.65
N LYS A 553 29.71 0.72 0.06
CA LYS A 553 31.09 0.68 -0.43
C LYS A 553 31.61 -0.75 -0.45
N ALA A 554 31.96 -1.23 -1.64
CA ALA A 554 32.73 -2.46 -1.81
C ALA A 554 34.20 -2.22 -1.43
N ASN A 555 34.81 -3.19 -0.77
CA ASN A 555 36.24 -3.14 -0.43
C ASN A 555 37.16 -3.57 -1.59
N ASN A 556 36.70 -4.45 -2.48
CA ASN A 556 37.46 -5.03 -3.58
C ASN A 556 36.53 -5.55 -4.70
N GLU A 557 37.11 -6.11 -5.78
CA GLU A 557 36.37 -6.62 -6.95
C GLU A 557 35.54 -7.88 -6.67
N ASN A 558 35.77 -8.58 -5.54
CA ASN A 558 35.00 -9.76 -5.14
C ASN A 558 33.66 -9.38 -4.46
N ALA A 559 33.38 -8.09 -4.30
CA ALA A 559 32.09 -7.54 -3.88
C ALA A 559 31.48 -6.72 -5.03
N ASN A 560 30.35 -7.17 -5.58
CA ASN A 560 29.67 -6.49 -6.69
C ASN A 560 28.14 -6.61 -6.58
N VAL A 561 27.42 -5.99 -7.51
CA VAL A 561 25.95 -6.06 -7.58
C VAL A 561 25.56 -7.08 -8.64
N ASP A 562 24.79 -8.09 -8.24
CA ASP A 562 24.11 -8.97 -9.19
C ASP A 562 22.77 -8.33 -9.58
N TYR A 563 22.61 -8.03 -10.87
CA TYR A 563 21.43 -7.34 -11.42
C TYR A 563 20.20 -8.24 -11.59
N SER A 564 20.34 -9.54 -11.39
CA SER A 564 19.24 -10.52 -11.49
C SER A 564 19.21 -11.51 -10.33
N GLY A 565 20.19 -11.42 -9.43
CA GLY A 565 20.40 -12.36 -8.35
C GLY A 565 19.41 -12.21 -7.21
N GLY A 566 18.71 -11.09 -7.08
CA GLY A 566 17.75 -10.82 -6.01
C GLY A 566 16.39 -11.53 -6.16
N VAL A 567 15.56 -11.41 -5.13
CA VAL A 567 14.20 -11.93 -5.04
C VAL A 567 13.36 -11.39 -6.19
N ASN A 568 12.76 -12.30 -6.96
CA ASN A 568 11.98 -11.96 -8.16
C ASN A 568 12.79 -11.25 -9.26
N GLY A 569 14.13 -11.37 -9.26
CA GLY A 569 15.00 -10.77 -10.27
C GLY A 569 15.35 -9.31 -10.00
N THR A 570 15.25 -8.87 -8.74
CA THR A 570 15.78 -7.57 -8.26
C THR A 570 17.31 -7.57 -8.22
N ARG A 571 17.88 -6.40 -7.93
CA ARG A 571 19.32 -6.27 -7.70
C ARG A 571 19.68 -6.73 -6.28
N ALA A 572 20.80 -7.42 -6.12
CA ALA A 572 21.30 -7.86 -4.82
C ALA A 572 22.80 -7.60 -4.67
N LEU A 573 23.26 -7.35 -3.44
CA LEU A 573 24.68 -7.36 -3.11
C LEU A 573 25.19 -8.79 -3.20
N TYR A 574 26.30 -9.01 -3.90
CA TYR A 574 26.99 -10.29 -4.00
C TYR A 574 28.41 -10.17 -3.46
N VAL A 575 28.79 -11.13 -2.62
CA VAL A 575 30.12 -11.21 -2.01
C VAL A 575 30.69 -12.62 -2.16
N HIS A 576 32.00 -12.68 -2.40
CA HIS A 576 32.78 -13.91 -2.51
C HIS A 576 34.18 -13.72 -1.91
N LYS A 577 34.82 -14.78 -1.39
CA LYS A 577 36.16 -14.73 -0.78
C LYS A 577 36.27 -13.65 0.33
N ASP A 578 37.07 -12.62 0.09
CA ASP A 578 37.32 -11.49 0.99
C ASP A 578 36.52 -10.24 0.60
N GLY A 579 35.54 -10.39 -0.30
CA GLY A 579 34.62 -9.33 -0.69
C GLY A 579 33.71 -8.92 0.47
N GLU A 580 33.58 -7.61 0.66
CA GLU A 580 32.78 -7.01 1.72
C GLU A 580 32.12 -5.72 1.23
N PHE A 581 30.87 -5.52 1.65
CA PHE A 581 30.19 -4.24 1.58
C PHE A 581 30.07 -3.59 2.95
N SER A 582 30.35 -2.29 3.02
CA SER A 582 30.18 -1.49 4.23
C SER A 582 29.27 -0.29 3.97
N HIS A 583 28.46 0.08 4.96
CA HIS A 583 27.61 1.26 4.96
C HIS A 583 27.68 1.93 6.34
N PHE A 584 28.11 3.19 6.38
CA PHE A 584 28.12 3.99 7.60
C PHE A 584 26.69 4.38 8.02
N ILE A 585 26.30 4.08 9.26
CA ILE A 585 24.96 4.41 9.79
C ILE A 585 25.01 5.02 11.19
N GLY A 586 26.21 5.26 11.73
CA GLY A 586 26.41 5.63 13.11
C GLY A 586 25.81 6.97 13.54
N ASP A 587 25.68 7.92 12.61
CA ASP A 587 25.06 9.23 12.81
C ASP A 587 23.53 9.17 12.96
N LYS A 588 22.91 8.09 12.50
CA LYS A 588 21.45 7.86 12.55
C LYS A 588 21.00 7.04 13.76
N LEU A 589 21.95 6.40 14.45
CA LEU A 589 21.67 5.60 15.63
C LEU A 589 21.62 6.45 16.89
N LYS A 590 20.63 6.18 17.75
CA LYS A 590 20.50 6.76 19.08
C LYS A 590 21.13 5.84 20.12
N SER A 591 21.65 6.43 21.20
CA SER A 591 22.25 5.67 22.29
C SER A 591 21.22 4.89 23.11
N LYS A 592 21.57 3.69 23.59
CA LYS A 592 20.74 2.83 24.47
C LYS A 592 19.31 2.63 23.97
N THR A 593 19.17 2.56 22.65
CA THR A 593 17.88 2.46 21.98
C THR A 593 17.79 1.10 21.31
N GLU A 594 16.62 0.47 21.39
CA GLU A 594 16.38 -0.82 20.72
C GLU A 594 16.04 -0.58 19.25
N TYR A 595 16.57 -1.43 18.38
CA TYR A 595 16.37 -1.39 16.94
C TYR A 595 15.98 -2.78 16.43
N LEU A 596 15.16 -2.77 15.38
CA LEU A 596 14.90 -3.93 14.54
C LEU A 596 15.95 -3.95 13.43
N ILE A 597 16.56 -5.10 13.17
CA ILE A 597 17.33 -5.36 11.95
C ILE A 597 16.64 -6.48 11.15
N ARG A 598 16.42 -6.23 9.86
CA ARG A 598 15.80 -7.16 8.91
C ARG A 598 16.58 -7.15 7.60
N TYR A 599 16.81 -8.31 7.02
CA TYR A 599 17.47 -8.46 5.71
C TYR A 599 17.05 -9.77 5.04
N ILE A 600 17.18 -9.81 3.72
CA ILE A 600 16.90 -10.99 2.91
C ILE A 600 18.21 -11.49 2.34
N VAL A 601 18.59 -12.72 2.68
CA VAL A 601 19.90 -13.28 2.32
C VAL A 601 19.81 -14.72 1.82
N LYS A 602 20.77 -15.08 0.99
CA LYS A 602 20.99 -16.42 0.43
C LYS A 602 22.49 -16.77 0.48
N GLY A 603 22.81 -18.05 0.54
CA GLY A 603 24.17 -18.56 0.66
C GLY A 603 24.68 -18.50 2.08
N LYS A 604 25.98 -18.28 2.23
CA LYS A 604 26.65 -18.22 3.55
C LYS A 604 26.97 -16.81 3.97
N ALA A 605 25.92 -16.02 4.16
CA ALA A 605 26.01 -14.62 4.54
C ALA A 605 26.55 -14.45 5.97
N SER A 606 27.37 -13.42 6.15
CA SER A 606 27.74 -12.88 7.46
C SER A 606 27.33 -11.41 7.52
N ILE A 607 26.60 -11.01 8.56
CA ILE A 607 26.15 -9.62 8.75
C ILE A 607 26.65 -9.12 10.09
N PHE A 608 27.25 -7.92 10.10
CA PHE A 608 27.74 -7.29 11.32
C PHE A 608 27.27 -5.85 11.44
N LEU A 609 26.99 -5.42 12.67
CA LEU A 609 27.05 -4.01 13.05
C LEU A 609 28.30 -3.81 13.89
N LYS A 610 29.33 -3.22 13.29
CA LYS A 610 30.64 -3.05 13.92
C LYS A 610 30.88 -1.59 14.24
N ASP A 611 31.26 -1.31 15.47
CA ASP A 611 31.81 -0.02 15.87
C ASP A 611 33.32 -0.04 15.60
N GLU A 612 33.76 0.63 14.54
CA GLU A 612 35.18 0.68 14.18
C GLU A 612 36.01 1.44 15.21
N LYS A 613 35.42 2.39 15.93
CA LYS A 613 36.12 3.23 16.91
C LYS A 613 36.45 2.45 18.19
N ASN A 614 35.54 1.59 18.61
CA ASN A 614 35.66 0.82 19.85
C ASN A 614 35.99 -0.67 19.62
N GLU A 615 36.19 -1.08 18.35
CA GLU A 615 36.44 -2.45 17.92
C GLU A 615 35.44 -3.48 18.47
N ASN A 616 34.17 -3.09 18.62
CA ASN A 616 33.12 -3.91 19.22
C ASN A 616 32.02 -4.25 18.21
N TYR A 617 31.45 -5.44 18.34
CA TYR A 617 30.28 -5.87 17.57
C TYR A 617 29.00 -5.61 18.38
N ILE A 618 28.11 -4.82 17.81
CA ILE A 618 26.78 -4.54 18.36
C ILE A 618 25.79 -5.62 17.94
N TYR A 619 25.98 -6.15 16.74
CA TYR A 619 25.20 -7.24 16.17
C TYR A 619 26.11 -8.11 15.31
N GLU A 620 25.88 -9.42 15.36
CA GLU A 620 26.61 -10.43 14.60
C GLU A 620 25.65 -11.55 14.19
N ASP A 621 25.71 -11.92 12.91
CA ASP A 621 25.03 -13.09 12.37
C ASP A 621 25.92 -13.77 11.33
N THR A 622 26.53 -14.89 11.71
CA THR A 622 27.58 -15.59 10.95
C THR A 622 27.30 -17.07 10.76
N ASN A 623 26.09 -17.56 11.05
CA ASN A 623 25.75 -18.99 10.98
C ASN A 623 24.58 -19.27 10.04
N ASN A 624 24.42 -18.45 9.01
CA ASN A 624 23.44 -18.67 7.96
C ASN A 624 24.04 -19.53 6.86
N ASN A 625 23.44 -20.68 6.59
CA ASN A 625 23.76 -21.49 5.40
C ASN A 625 22.44 -21.78 4.68
N LEU A 626 22.05 -20.85 3.82
CA LEU A 626 20.70 -20.78 3.25
C LEU A 626 20.75 -21.09 1.75
N GLU A 627 20.17 -22.21 1.34
CA GLU A 627 20.12 -22.58 -0.09
C GLU A 627 19.24 -21.62 -0.90
N ASP A 628 18.14 -21.15 -0.29
CA ASP A 628 17.22 -20.18 -0.86
C ASP A 628 17.22 -18.88 -0.04
N TYR A 629 16.68 -17.81 -0.64
CA TYR A 629 16.49 -16.55 0.07
C TYR A 629 15.59 -16.73 1.29
N GLN A 630 16.06 -16.29 2.45
CA GLN A 630 15.26 -16.19 3.66
C GLN A 630 15.29 -14.78 4.22
N THR A 631 14.17 -14.37 4.80
CA THR A 631 14.07 -13.12 5.54
C THR A 631 14.46 -13.39 6.98
N ILE A 632 15.51 -12.72 7.47
CA ILE A 632 15.94 -12.78 8.86
C ILE A 632 15.54 -11.48 9.54
N THR A 633 14.94 -11.57 10.72
CA THR A 633 14.54 -10.42 11.54
C THR A 633 14.99 -10.62 12.98
N LYS A 634 15.75 -9.67 13.53
CA LYS A 634 16.29 -9.69 14.90
C LYS A 634 16.17 -8.32 15.56
N ARG A 635 16.40 -8.27 16.87
CA ARG A 635 16.55 -7.03 17.65
C ARG A 635 17.97 -6.88 18.14
N PHE A 636 18.40 -5.64 18.29
CA PHE A 636 19.63 -5.29 18.98
C PHE A 636 19.44 -3.98 19.74
N THR A 637 20.27 -3.75 20.76
CA THR A 637 20.30 -2.49 21.51
C THR A 637 21.65 -1.82 21.32
N THR A 638 21.64 -0.53 21.01
CA THR A 638 22.87 0.24 20.83
C THR A 638 23.56 0.56 22.16
N GLY A 639 24.88 0.76 22.09
CA GLY A 639 25.69 1.19 23.22
C GLY A 639 25.55 2.68 23.58
N THR A 640 26.50 3.19 24.36
CA THR A 640 26.58 4.62 24.74
C THR A 640 27.05 5.52 23.60
N ASP A 641 27.95 5.03 22.76
CA ASP A 641 28.43 5.71 21.56
C ASP A 641 28.10 4.84 20.36
N SER A 642 27.55 5.43 19.30
CA SER A 642 27.25 4.75 18.05
C SER A 642 27.81 5.50 16.84
N THR A 643 28.60 6.56 17.07
CA THR A 643 29.08 7.46 16.02
C THR A 643 30.08 6.81 15.05
N GLY A 644 30.66 5.66 15.41
CA GLY A 644 31.59 4.88 14.58
C GLY A 644 31.00 3.59 13.99
N VAL A 645 29.67 3.45 13.94
CA VAL A 645 29.02 2.18 13.57
C VAL A 645 28.79 2.06 12.07
N TYR A 646 29.21 0.90 11.53
CA TYR A 646 29.01 0.48 10.15
C TYR A 646 28.19 -0.82 10.10
N LEU A 647 27.29 -0.88 9.12
CA LEU A 647 26.68 -2.13 8.66
C LEU A 647 27.61 -2.79 7.65
N ILE A 648 27.95 -4.05 7.90
CA ILE A 648 28.89 -4.82 7.09
C ILE A 648 28.20 -6.09 6.58
N PHE A 649 28.28 -6.32 5.27
CA PHE A 649 27.80 -7.52 4.60
C PHE A 649 28.96 -8.31 3.99
N ASN A 650 29.14 -9.48 4.57
CA ASN A 650 30.14 -10.54 4.46
C ASN A 650 29.78 -11.87 3.78
N SER A 651 30.77 -12.71 3.45
CA SER A 651 30.56 -14.17 3.38
C SER A 651 31.38 -14.93 4.43
N GLN A 652 30.85 -16.05 4.90
CA GLN A 652 31.55 -16.94 5.83
C GLN A 652 32.63 -17.71 5.09
N ASN A 653 33.85 -17.72 5.63
CA ASN A 653 34.98 -18.54 5.15
C ASN A 653 35.31 -18.38 3.65
N GLY A 654 34.92 -17.26 3.04
CA GLY A 654 35.12 -16.99 1.62
C GLY A 654 34.19 -17.69 0.65
N ASP A 655 33.08 -18.24 1.14
CA ASP A 655 31.99 -18.76 0.32
C ASP A 655 31.23 -17.62 -0.40
N GLU A 656 30.16 -17.97 -1.12
CA GLU A 656 29.29 -17.01 -1.81
C GLU A 656 28.08 -16.65 -0.94
N ALA A 657 27.70 -15.36 -0.98
CA ALA A 657 26.47 -14.90 -0.36
C ALA A 657 25.83 -13.76 -1.16
N PHE A 658 24.50 -13.70 -1.08
CA PHE A 658 23.68 -12.65 -1.67
C PHE A 658 22.84 -11.99 -0.59
N GLY A 659 22.63 -10.67 -0.68
CA GLY A 659 21.85 -9.92 0.29
C GLY A 659 21.13 -8.71 -0.31
N GLU A 660 19.90 -8.49 0.11
CA GLU A 660 19.09 -7.32 -0.23
C GLU A 660 18.09 -6.95 0.88
N ASN A 661 17.37 -5.84 0.69
CA ASN A 661 16.33 -5.34 1.59
C ASN A 661 16.80 -5.15 3.04
N PHE A 662 18.03 -4.68 3.21
CA PHE A 662 18.60 -4.33 4.51
C PHE A 662 17.81 -3.19 5.15
N THR A 663 17.20 -3.49 6.28
CA THR A 663 16.31 -2.59 7.00
C THR A 663 16.73 -2.51 8.46
N ILE A 664 16.99 -1.30 8.94
CA ILE A 664 17.17 -1.03 10.37
C ILE A 664 16.19 0.06 10.78
N SER A 665 15.41 -0.17 11.83
CA SER A 665 14.40 0.80 12.30
C SER A 665 14.34 0.86 13.82
N GLU A 666 14.22 2.07 14.35
CA GLU A 666 14.10 2.33 15.79
C GLU A 666 12.78 1.74 16.32
N ILE A 667 12.87 0.95 17.38
CA ILE A 667 11.70 0.38 18.06
C ILE A 667 11.30 1.30 19.21
N ARG A 668 10.03 1.71 19.25
CA ARG A 668 9.40 2.29 20.43
C ARG A 668 9.04 1.17 21.39
N LEU A 669 9.77 1.11 22.50
CA LEU A 669 9.50 0.18 23.58
C LEU A 669 8.15 0.45 24.22
N SER A 670 7.48 -0.63 24.66
CA SER A 670 6.32 -0.52 25.54
C SER A 670 6.74 0.08 26.88
N GLU A 671 5.87 0.88 27.48
CA GLU A 671 6.11 1.48 28.79
C GLU A 671 5.79 0.48 29.90
N ASP A 672 6.61 0.45 30.94
CA ASP A 672 6.27 -0.22 32.18
C ASP A 672 5.00 0.40 32.76
N LEU A 673 4.03 -0.43 33.12
CA LEU A 673 2.79 0.05 33.73
C LEU A 673 3.06 0.51 35.16
N LEU A 674 3.20 1.82 35.34
CA LEU A 674 3.27 2.43 36.67
C LEU A 674 1.92 2.29 37.38
N SER A 675 1.83 1.34 38.32
CA SER A 675 0.66 1.15 39.18
C SER A 675 0.93 1.75 40.56
N PRO A 676 0.53 3.02 40.80
CA PRO A 676 0.80 3.69 42.07
C PRO A 676 0.07 3.00 43.23
N GLU A 677 0.70 3.01 44.41
CA GLU A 677 0.01 2.59 45.64
C GLU A 677 -1.04 3.63 46.02
N LEU A 678 -2.31 3.21 46.10
CA LEU A 678 -3.43 4.08 46.42
C LEU A 678 -3.76 4.09 47.91
N ILE A 679 -3.28 3.10 48.67
CA ILE A 679 -3.47 3.04 50.11
C ILE A 679 -2.37 3.80 50.83
N ASN A 680 -2.77 4.76 51.66
CA ASN A 680 -1.89 5.46 52.58
C ASN A 680 -2.13 4.95 54.00
N SER A 681 -1.08 4.47 54.68
CA SER A 681 -1.16 3.96 56.07
C SER A 681 -1.74 4.97 57.05
N ASP A 682 -1.54 6.27 56.81
CA ASP A 682 -1.93 7.35 57.71
C ASP A 682 -3.35 7.87 57.43
N ALA A 683 -3.96 7.46 56.33
CA ALA A 683 -5.29 7.93 55.89
C ALA A 683 -6.45 7.02 56.33
N TRP A 684 -6.18 5.95 57.07
CA TRP A 684 -7.20 5.04 57.58
C TRP A 684 -8.02 5.67 58.71
N VAL A 685 -9.34 5.67 58.55
CA VAL A 685 -10.29 6.11 59.58
C VAL A 685 -10.92 4.88 60.24
N GLY A 686 -10.52 4.61 61.47
CA GLY A 686 -11.08 3.53 62.29
C GLY A 686 -12.28 3.98 63.12
N SER A 687 -13.28 3.11 63.30
CA SER A 687 -14.40 3.33 64.22
C SER A 687 -14.13 2.72 65.61
N GLN A 688 -15.14 2.62 66.48
CA GLN A 688 -14.92 2.18 67.87
C GLN A 688 -14.29 0.77 67.93
N GLY A 689 -13.24 0.61 68.74
CA GLY A 689 -12.59 -0.69 68.98
C GLY A 689 -11.57 -1.11 67.91
N THR A 690 -11.05 -0.15 67.13
CA THR A 690 -9.99 -0.39 66.13
C THR A 690 -8.66 0.25 66.51
N TRP A 691 -7.53 -0.35 66.12
CA TRP A 691 -6.20 0.26 66.26
C TRP A 691 -5.31 -0.05 65.05
N ILE A 692 -4.42 0.90 64.74
CA ILE A 692 -3.45 0.82 63.63
C ILE A 692 -2.05 0.72 64.23
N SER A 693 -1.25 -0.23 63.76
CA SER A 693 0.13 -0.43 64.21
C SER A 693 1.01 -0.75 63.00
N GLY A 694 1.69 0.26 62.46
CA GLY A 694 2.43 0.13 61.20
C GLY A 694 1.49 -0.30 60.07
N ASN A 695 1.85 -1.38 59.36
CA ASN A 695 1.03 -1.95 58.27
C ASN A 695 -0.10 -2.87 58.75
N SER A 696 -0.40 -2.89 60.05
CA SER A 696 -1.40 -3.78 60.65
C SER A 696 -2.62 -3.00 61.12
N LEU A 697 -3.80 -3.40 60.63
CA LEU A 697 -5.10 -2.82 60.94
C LEU A 697 -5.91 -3.82 61.76
N THR A 698 -6.17 -3.54 63.04
CA THR A 698 -6.80 -4.52 63.93
C THR A 698 -8.14 -4.03 64.50
N ILE A 699 -9.12 -4.93 64.52
CA ILE A 699 -10.48 -4.75 65.06
C ILE A 699 -10.66 -5.68 66.26
N ASN A 700 -11.00 -5.14 67.44
CA ASN A 700 -11.09 -5.90 68.69
C ASN A 700 -12.18 -6.98 68.64
N SER A 701 -11.96 -8.08 69.36
CA SER A 701 -13.01 -9.02 69.72
C SER A 701 -14.16 -8.28 70.43
N ASN A 702 -15.40 -8.53 70.00
CA ASN A 702 -16.65 -8.02 70.61
C ASN A 702 -17.08 -6.57 70.29
N VAL A 703 -16.42 -5.87 69.37
CA VAL A 703 -16.86 -4.55 68.88
C VAL A 703 -17.11 -4.60 67.37
N ASN A 704 -18.14 -3.93 66.87
CA ASN A 704 -18.43 -3.79 65.43
C ASN A 704 -17.62 -2.63 64.83
N GLY A 705 -16.29 -2.72 64.97
CA GLY A 705 -15.36 -1.75 64.39
C GLY A 705 -15.21 -1.93 62.88
N THR A 706 -14.85 -0.85 62.20
CA THR A 706 -14.61 -0.78 60.76
C THR A 706 -13.46 0.17 60.48
N PHE A 707 -12.64 -0.14 59.48
CA PHE A 707 -11.72 0.82 58.88
C PHE A 707 -12.28 1.31 57.55
N ARG A 708 -12.15 2.61 57.27
CA ARG A 708 -12.47 3.20 55.98
C ARG A 708 -11.33 4.05 55.47
N GLN A 709 -11.10 4.01 54.17
CA GLN A 709 -10.19 4.93 53.49
C GLN A 709 -10.78 5.33 52.13
N ASN A 710 -10.82 6.64 51.86
CA ASN A 710 -11.26 7.16 50.57
C ASN A 710 -10.25 6.82 49.48
N LEU A 711 -10.75 6.50 48.29
CA LEU A 711 -9.95 6.14 47.13
C LEU A 711 -10.15 7.17 46.02
N SER A 712 -9.07 7.58 45.37
CA SER A 712 -9.11 8.36 44.13
C SER A 712 -8.84 7.41 42.97
N LEU A 713 -9.92 6.84 42.42
CA LEU A 713 -9.84 5.90 41.30
C LEU A 713 -10.18 6.60 39.99
N GLU A 714 -9.55 6.20 38.90
CA GLU A 714 -9.85 6.65 37.55
C GLU A 714 -11.08 5.92 36.99
N SER A 715 -11.76 6.53 36.01
CA SER A 715 -12.92 5.92 35.35
C SER A 715 -12.46 4.81 34.39
N TYR A 716 -13.22 3.71 34.32
CA TYR A 716 -12.94 2.58 33.42
C TYR A 716 -11.54 1.96 33.59
N SER A 717 -11.06 1.85 34.83
CA SER A 717 -9.77 1.27 35.19
C SER A 717 -9.91 -0.04 35.96
N THR A 718 -8.88 -0.88 35.91
CA THR A 718 -8.79 -2.12 36.68
C THR A 718 -7.82 -1.93 37.84
N TYR A 719 -8.18 -2.42 39.02
CA TYR A 719 -7.35 -2.35 40.22
C TYR A 719 -7.15 -3.73 40.81
N SER A 720 -5.96 -3.93 41.37
CA SER A 720 -5.63 -5.10 42.19
C SER A 720 -5.66 -4.72 43.65
N MET A 721 -6.17 -5.62 44.48
CA MET A 721 -6.24 -5.47 45.92
C MET A 721 -5.55 -6.66 46.58
N ASN A 722 -4.53 -6.37 47.38
CA ASN A 722 -3.67 -7.36 48.03
C ASN A 722 -3.68 -7.18 49.53
N PHE A 723 -3.86 -8.26 50.28
CA PHE A 723 -3.80 -8.21 51.74
C PHE A 723 -3.68 -9.60 52.37
N ASN A 724 -3.26 -9.59 53.62
CA ASN A 724 -3.34 -10.73 54.52
C ASN A 724 -4.41 -10.45 55.58
N VAL A 725 -5.17 -11.47 56.00
CA VAL A 725 -6.10 -11.30 57.11
C VAL A 725 -6.09 -12.48 58.07
N ASN A 726 -6.11 -12.16 59.37
CA ASN A 726 -6.31 -13.11 60.45
C ASN A 726 -7.62 -12.78 61.16
N GLY A 727 -8.62 -13.66 61.04
CA GLY A 727 -10.00 -13.48 61.53
C GLY A 727 -11.04 -13.45 60.41
N PHE A 728 -12.32 -13.59 60.77
CA PHE A 728 -13.44 -13.59 59.82
C PHE A 728 -13.75 -12.17 59.31
N ALA A 729 -13.29 -11.86 58.11
CA ALA A 729 -13.29 -10.51 57.56
C ALA A 729 -14.28 -10.32 56.42
N LYS A 730 -14.72 -9.08 56.21
CA LYS A 730 -15.44 -8.62 55.03
C LYS A 730 -14.73 -7.38 54.48
N VAL A 731 -14.48 -7.38 53.17
CA VAL A 731 -13.87 -6.26 52.45
C VAL A 731 -14.86 -5.77 51.41
N THR A 732 -15.07 -4.46 51.38
CA THR A 732 -16.01 -3.82 50.45
C THR A 732 -15.39 -2.57 49.85
N VAL A 733 -15.47 -2.40 48.53
CA VAL A 733 -15.13 -1.16 47.82
C VAL A 733 -16.41 -0.60 47.24
N ARG A 734 -16.83 0.58 47.70
CA ARG A 734 -18.13 1.17 47.33
C ARG A 734 -18.15 2.68 47.43
N ASN A 735 -19.15 3.29 46.81
CA ASN A 735 -19.58 4.65 47.10
C ASN A 735 -20.99 4.63 47.69
N SER A 736 -21.67 5.77 47.70
CA SER A 736 -23.04 5.89 48.23
C SER A 736 -24.12 5.20 47.38
N ARG A 737 -23.82 4.87 46.12
CA ARG A 737 -24.79 4.38 45.12
C ARG A 737 -24.45 3.00 44.55
N GLU A 738 -23.18 2.61 44.57
CA GLU A 738 -22.65 1.46 43.86
C GLU A 738 -21.59 0.73 44.70
N VAL A 739 -21.55 -0.59 44.57
CA VAL A 739 -20.56 -1.47 45.18
C VAL A 739 -19.72 -2.09 44.06
N LEU A 740 -18.43 -1.75 44.01
CA LEU A 740 -17.50 -2.26 43.00
C LEU A 740 -16.92 -3.62 43.37
N PHE A 741 -16.78 -3.88 44.67
CA PHE A 741 -16.30 -5.15 45.20
C PHE A 741 -16.92 -5.42 46.56
N GLU A 742 -17.36 -6.64 46.80
CA GLU A 742 -17.75 -7.11 48.13
C GLU A 742 -17.43 -8.60 48.26
N LYS A 743 -16.65 -8.96 49.28
CA LYS A 743 -16.34 -10.37 49.55
C LYS A 743 -16.19 -10.64 51.04
N ASN A 744 -16.69 -11.79 51.44
CA ASN A 744 -16.54 -12.33 52.79
C ASN A 744 -15.39 -13.36 52.80
N TYR A 745 -14.54 -13.28 53.81
CA TYR A 745 -13.43 -14.19 54.05
C TYR A 745 -13.74 -15.00 55.31
N PRO A 746 -14.43 -16.16 55.16
CA PRO A 746 -14.84 -16.98 56.29
C PRO A 746 -13.68 -17.86 56.84
N GLN A 747 -12.46 -17.68 56.37
CA GLN A 747 -11.30 -18.44 56.82
C GLN A 747 -10.58 -17.69 57.93
N LEU A 748 -10.03 -18.42 58.91
CA LEU A 748 -9.39 -17.82 60.09
C LEU A 748 -8.05 -17.12 59.78
N SER A 749 -7.29 -17.56 58.78
CA SER A 749 -6.01 -16.90 58.43
C SER A 749 -5.64 -17.06 56.96
N PRO A 750 -6.48 -16.63 56.01
CA PRO A 750 -6.10 -16.60 54.60
C PRO A 750 -4.92 -15.63 54.40
N LYS A 751 -3.91 -16.12 53.69
CA LYS A 751 -2.70 -15.38 53.33
C LYS A 751 -2.68 -15.13 51.83
N ASP A 752 -1.93 -14.10 51.43
CA ASP A 752 -1.65 -13.72 50.05
C ASP A 752 -2.93 -13.58 49.22
N ILE A 753 -3.94 -12.90 49.81
CA ILE A 753 -5.21 -12.66 49.12
C ILE A 753 -4.95 -11.66 48.00
N PHE A 754 -5.35 -12.04 46.81
CA PHE A 754 -5.29 -11.24 45.59
C PHE A 754 -6.69 -11.14 44.99
N GLU A 755 -7.23 -9.94 44.85
CA GLU A 755 -8.54 -9.69 44.24
C GLU A 755 -8.47 -8.62 43.15
N LYS A 756 -9.36 -8.72 42.16
CA LYS A 756 -9.51 -7.74 41.08
C LYS A 756 -10.87 -7.06 41.16
N PHE A 757 -10.92 -5.76 40.87
CA PHE A 757 -12.17 -5.02 40.68
C PHE A 757 -12.00 -3.90 39.62
N THR A 758 -13.11 -3.42 39.06
CA THR A 758 -13.12 -2.42 37.99
C THR A 758 -13.98 -1.23 38.36
N THR A 759 -13.68 -0.07 37.78
CA THR A 759 -14.50 1.15 37.93
C THR A 759 -15.38 1.38 36.71
N ALA A 760 -16.55 1.97 36.95
CA ALA A 760 -17.46 2.45 35.91
C ALA A 760 -17.26 3.96 35.66
N ALA A 761 -18.19 4.58 34.93
CA ALA A 761 -18.14 6.02 34.62
C ALA A 761 -18.09 6.91 35.88
N ASN A 762 -18.83 6.53 36.93
CA ASN A 762 -18.90 7.26 38.19
C ASN A 762 -17.88 6.73 39.20
N ASN A 763 -16.73 7.39 39.28
CA ASN A 763 -15.63 7.08 40.18
C ASN A 763 -15.59 7.99 41.43
N THR A 764 -16.62 8.81 41.67
CA THR A 764 -16.60 9.80 42.76
C THR A 764 -17.02 9.21 44.11
N GLY A 765 -16.35 9.63 45.18
CA GLY A 765 -16.71 9.27 46.56
C GLY A 765 -16.55 7.79 46.90
N LEU A 766 -15.68 7.07 46.19
CA LEU A 766 -15.34 5.68 46.46
C LEU A 766 -14.46 5.56 47.71
N TYR A 767 -14.70 4.52 48.50
CA TYR A 767 -13.88 4.16 49.64
C TYR A 767 -13.80 2.65 49.80
N VAL A 768 -12.70 2.18 50.38
CA VAL A 768 -12.58 0.81 50.88
C VAL A 768 -13.03 0.75 52.33
N GLU A 769 -13.78 -0.29 52.67
CA GLU A 769 -14.28 -0.59 54.01
C GLU A 769 -13.81 -1.99 54.43
N LEU A 770 -13.07 -2.06 55.54
CA LEU A 770 -12.64 -3.29 56.17
C LEU A 770 -13.49 -3.53 57.42
N SER A 771 -14.16 -4.67 57.49
CA SER A 771 -15.12 -4.96 58.55
C SER A 771 -15.11 -6.43 58.95
N ARG A 772 -15.87 -6.75 60.00
CA ARG A 772 -16.09 -8.13 60.46
C ARG A 772 -17.20 -8.79 59.65
N PHE A 773 -16.98 -10.06 59.26
CA PHE A 773 -18.02 -10.88 58.64
C PHE A 773 -18.92 -11.58 59.67
N THR A 774 -18.36 -12.20 60.71
CA THR A 774 -19.12 -12.93 61.75
C THR A 774 -18.59 -12.64 63.16
N SER A 775 -19.42 -12.84 64.19
CA SER A 775 -19.04 -12.69 65.59
C SER A 775 -17.98 -13.72 66.02
N GLY A 776 -16.80 -13.26 66.42
CA GLY A 776 -15.75 -14.08 67.04
C GLY A 776 -14.33 -13.61 66.71
N GLY A 777 -13.45 -13.57 67.72
CA GLY A 777 -12.01 -13.26 67.59
C GLY A 777 -11.69 -11.80 67.22
N ALA A 778 -10.44 -11.37 67.48
CA ALA A 778 -9.92 -10.13 66.92
C ALA A 778 -9.59 -10.34 65.43
N ILE A 779 -9.78 -9.31 64.59
CA ILE A 779 -9.46 -9.35 63.16
C ILE A 779 -8.26 -8.47 62.90
N THR A 780 -7.25 -8.98 62.21
CA THR A 780 -6.06 -8.21 61.82
C THR A 780 -5.86 -8.29 60.31
N PHE A 781 -5.93 -7.16 59.61
CA PHE A 781 -5.48 -7.03 58.23
C PHE A 781 -4.02 -6.59 58.21
N ARG A 782 -3.21 -7.13 57.31
CA ARG A 782 -1.80 -6.76 57.13
C ARG A 782 -1.50 -6.55 55.66
N ASP A 783 -0.57 -5.62 55.41
CA ASP A 783 -0.02 -5.33 54.08
C ASP A 783 -1.12 -5.04 53.05
N PHE A 784 -2.17 -4.32 53.49
CA PHE A 784 -3.30 -3.98 52.65
C PHE A 784 -2.88 -2.94 51.62
N SER A 785 -3.03 -3.28 50.34
CA SER A 785 -2.57 -2.50 49.20
C SER A 785 -3.63 -2.50 48.11
N ILE A 786 -3.77 -1.36 47.43
CA ILE A 786 -4.54 -1.24 46.19
C ILE A 786 -3.66 -0.55 45.15
N LYS A 787 -3.50 -1.19 44.00
CA LYS A 787 -2.68 -0.71 42.88
C LYS A 787 -3.42 -0.71 41.57
#